data_AF-A0A3M1TKQ5-F1
#
_entry.id   AF-A0A3M1TKQ5-F1
#
_cell.length_a   1.000
_cell.length_b   1.000
_cell.length_c   1.000
_cell.angle_alpha   90.00
_cell.angle_beta   90.00
_cell.angle_gamma   90.00
#
_symmetry.space_group_name_H-M   'P 1'
#
loop_
_entity.id
_entity.type
_entity.pdbx_description
1 polymer ?
#
loop_
_entity_poly.entity_id
_entity_poly.type
_entity_poly.pdbx_seq_one_letter_code
_entity_poly.pdbx_strand_id
1 'polypeptide(L)'
;MTVLTSLGLQGQRSAKGSSARAWWPLAVLFVGALAGSASAQPSGDYRSVHPEPPAWLKERFERVLATVYDPAWDGPKPERELVRTFLYETYEHVREVSVLTRALGGRTRSLPERLDPGESLRGVHDFGERASIARVEELIRRLEREPLKDAQGKPLPVPEWLRRLPERARARGETTVNIGKLSPYVAAGLSRSGKGYDPFAMELHRLSPHHRTHPRAPLLYENIADKVNAMRQVRVYKDKPMPFAKIRAILRKEVGKSLPPEAGHIIERALMQQARLERTGQVNPYFRAENKPRPSTSERLARFRRADGTLDWKRLTKAGALRGAGGLAHFGLALFLKELAVVARTGDRARIEEFFDGLMTTDFYLEYGLFAAGATTGEALYSRALAPVLRRNFVAAIENAVGTEAKAAAYESYRMRSSVFRSTFALSMGLLIPRLVRGDLDLKSYFLSLSSLGLSAAAVRTGIYGLRMSYRLTHDFELPRPFTAPGVAGRLARFGGWFYRVGETAVILYVAEQLEETGRAFVRKRKARSAVANAAQRLAERLRTAKEPEEVAAAGEELSKAWDAYREYLYEPLLAEKVEYKRRLEAAAREAIRAEDKRRAVLTRLGGREELLRSLRQRHGTLEDYANRIVAEHEGRVLERVEEATARYAKASEKHLHALYEEGKRTAPFFPDTPDSAWSLGGALPGSEGDPYGERKDFVARLGRRVASSRFWWRLRGNMSENRLQTWSDERALYEAAAETLAARGRPDLADPLRSLAARTRRAEELDRRLYFGDEAPSSSKGGADANGGADANGTRGKAGVGSSKGAAGILEGLP
;
A
#
# COMPACT_ATOMS: atom_id res chain seq x y z
N MET A 1 -16.44 -12.56 19.57
CA MET A 1 -16.49 -13.36 20.83
C MET A 1 -17.34 -12.70 21.90
N THR A 2 -17.34 -11.37 22.06
CA THR A 2 -18.15 -10.66 23.07
C THR A 2 -19.67 -10.64 22.81
N VAL A 3 -20.13 -11.08 21.64
CA VAL A 3 -21.57 -11.14 21.28
C VAL A 3 -22.19 -12.50 21.60
N LEU A 4 -21.39 -13.55 21.81
CA LEU A 4 -21.89 -14.91 22.11
C LEU A 4 -22.19 -15.15 23.60
N THR A 5 -21.80 -14.22 24.48
CA THR A 5 -21.98 -14.35 25.94
C THR A 5 -23.31 -13.77 26.45
N SER A 6 -24.18 -13.24 25.57
CA SER A 6 -25.42 -12.54 25.96
C SER A 6 -26.71 -13.32 25.72
N LEU A 7 -26.62 -14.58 25.29
CA LEU A 7 -27.79 -15.47 25.14
C LEU A 7 -27.68 -16.58 26.19
N GLY A 8 -28.26 -16.32 27.36
CA GLY A 8 -28.29 -17.26 28.49
C GLY A 8 -29.04 -18.54 28.14
N LEU A 9 -28.29 -19.64 28.06
CA LEU A 9 -28.79 -21.00 28.11
C LEU A 9 -27.86 -21.83 29.00
N GLN A 10 -28.16 -21.85 30.29
CA GLN A 10 -27.68 -22.85 31.24
C GLN A 10 -28.74 -23.96 31.30
N GLY A 11 -28.38 -25.20 30.96
CA GLY A 11 -29.30 -26.32 30.99
C GLY A 11 -28.68 -27.68 30.66
N GLN A 12 -28.12 -28.30 31.69
CA GLN A 12 -27.94 -29.74 31.95
C GLN A 12 -27.23 -30.70 30.98
N ARG A 13 -26.31 -31.44 31.61
CA ARG A 13 -25.67 -32.70 31.19
C ARG A 13 -26.69 -33.83 31.08
N SER A 14 -26.54 -34.69 30.06
CA SER A 14 -26.60 -36.16 30.17
C SER A 14 -26.84 -36.80 28.79
N ALA A 15 -25.88 -37.59 28.29
CA ALA A 15 -26.09 -38.96 27.82
C ALA A 15 -24.84 -39.49 27.09
N LYS A 16 -24.35 -40.62 27.59
CA LYS A 16 -23.32 -41.49 26.98
C LYS A 16 -23.90 -42.15 25.72
N GLY A 17 -23.06 -42.43 24.71
CA GLY A 17 -23.47 -43.34 23.63
C GLY A 17 -22.57 -43.37 22.40
N SER A 18 -21.58 -44.26 22.42
CA SER A 18 -20.99 -45.03 21.31
C SER A 18 -21.32 -44.63 19.85
N SER A 19 -20.35 -44.02 19.15
CA SER A 19 -20.18 -44.18 17.68
C SER A 19 -18.79 -43.76 17.15
N ALA A 20 -17.75 -43.70 17.99
CA ALA A 20 -16.42 -43.21 17.60
C ALA A 20 -15.43 -44.31 17.14
N ARG A 21 -15.88 -45.29 16.34
CA ARG A 21 -14.99 -46.36 15.82
C ARG A 21 -15.07 -46.68 14.32
N ALA A 22 -15.72 -45.84 13.49
CA ALA A 22 -15.90 -46.16 12.06
C ALA A 22 -15.10 -45.30 11.05
N TRP A 23 -14.19 -44.41 11.46
CA TRP A 23 -13.56 -43.45 10.53
C TRP A 23 -12.03 -43.45 10.47
N TRP A 24 -11.35 -44.46 11.04
CA TRP A 24 -9.88 -44.50 11.03
C TRP A 24 -9.20 -44.98 9.72
N PRO A 25 -9.80 -45.76 8.79
CA PRO A 25 -9.03 -46.22 7.62
C PRO A 25 -8.87 -45.16 6.50
N LEU A 26 -9.58 -44.03 6.52
CA LEU A 26 -9.50 -42.99 5.49
C LEU A 26 -8.42 -41.92 5.74
N ALA A 27 -7.83 -41.89 6.94
CA ALA A 27 -6.81 -40.89 7.31
C ALA A 27 -5.39 -41.22 6.82
N VAL A 28 -5.13 -42.45 6.35
CA VAL A 28 -3.77 -42.90 5.98
C VAL A 28 -3.47 -42.74 4.48
N LEU A 29 -4.48 -42.58 3.63
CA LEU A 29 -4.28 -42.30 2.19
C LEU A 29 -4.20 -40.80 1.83
N PHE A 30 -4.49 -39.90 2.79
CA PHE A 30 -4.54 -38.45 2.54
C PHE A 30 -3.23 -37.69 2.88
N VAL A 31 -2.23 -38.37 3.46
CA VAL A 31 -0.96 -37.74 3.87
C VAL A 31 0.14 -37.86 2.79
N GLY A 32 -0.04 -38.70 1.78
CA GLY A 32 0.93 -38.87 0.67
C GLY A 32 0.86 -37.82 -0.45
N ALA A 33 -0.26 -37.10 -0.58
CA ALA A 33 -0.48 -36.18 -1.71
C ALA A 33 -0.17 -34.70 -1.41
N LEU A 34 0.34 -34.38 -0.21
CA LEU A 34 0.65 -33.00 0.23
C LEU A 34 2.15 -32.65 0.20
N ALA A 35 3.01 -33.51 -0.36
CA ALA A 35 4.46 -33.27 -0.46
C ALA A 35 4.93 -32.87 -1.88
N GLY A 36 4.05 -32.26 -2.69
CA GLY A 36 4.32 -31.96 -4.10
C GLY A 36 4.14 -30.49 -4.50
N SER A 37 4.33 -29.52 -3.59
CA SER A 37 4.53 -28.13 -4.02
C SER A 37 6.01 -27.94 -4.36
N ALA A 38 6.38 -28.29 -5.59
CA ALA A 38 7.65 -27.87 -6.17
C ALA A 38 7.80 -26.37 -5.94
N SER A 39 8.84 -25.97 -5.22
CA SER A 39 9.24 -24.57 -5.13
C SER A 39 9.46 -24.10 -6.56
N ALA A 40 8.61 -23.17 -7.01
CA ALA A 40 8.84 -22.52 -8.28
C ALA A 40 10.21 -21.83 -8.17
N GLN A 41 11.20 -22.32 -8.92
CA GLN A 41 12.42 -21.58 -9.19
C GLN A 41 12.00 -20.17 -9.63
N PRO A 42 12.73 -19.11 -9.23
CA PRO A 42 12.46 -17.76 -9.70
C PRO A 42 12.60 -17.73 -11.23
N SER A 43 11.47 -17.87 -11.93
CA SER A 43 11.40 -18.08 -13.38
C SER A 43 11.46 -16.77 -14.17
N GLY A 44 12.24 -15.79 -13.70
CA GLY A 44 12.41 -14.52 -14.40
C GLY A 44 13.77 -13.90 -14.13
N ASP A 45 14.60 -13.79 -15.18
CA ASP A 45 15.67 -12.82 -15.42
C ASP A 45 16.30 -12.14 -14.19
N TYR A 46 16.61 -12.89 -13.13
CA TYR A 46 17.39 -12.39 -12.02
C TYR A 46 18.84 -12.35 -12.49
N ARG A 47 19.22 -11.23 -13.10
CA ARG A 47 20.62 -10.95 -13.41
C ARG A 47 21.21 -10.18 -12.24
N SER A 48 22.02 -10.87 -11.46
CA SER A 48 22.89 -10.25 -10.46
C SER A 48 23.70 -9.14 -11.12
N VAL A 49 23.83 -7.99 -10.45
CA VAL A 49 24.78 -6.94 -10.86
C VAL A 49 26.19 -7.22 -10.37
N HIS A 50 26.35 -8.22 -9.49
CA HIS A 50 27.65 -8.59 -8.93
C HIS A 50 28.38 -9.51 -9.90
N PRO A 51 29.71 -9.38 -10.02
CA PRO A 51 30.49 -10.37 -10.75
C PRO A 51 30.41 -11.71 -10.02
N GLU A 52 30.62 -12.79 -10.75
CA GLU A 52 30.78 -14.13 -10.20
C GLU A 52 31.69 -14.17 -8.96
N PRO A 53 31.39 -15.03 -7.96
CA PRO A 53 32.30 -15.22 -6.83
C PRO A 53 33.72 -15.57 -7.30
N PRO A 54 34.78 -15.04 -6.66
CA PRO A 54 36.15 -15.36 -7.04
C PRO A 54 36.39 -16.87 -6.93
N ALA A 55 37.30 -17.40 -7.76
CA ALA A 55 37.52 -18.85 -7.89
C ALA A 55 37.79 -19.54 -6.54
N TRP A 56 38.61 -18.91 -5.67
CA TRP A 56 38.90 -19.42 -4.33
C TRP A 56 37.63 -19.56 -3.48
N LEU A 57 36.66 -18.65 -3.61
CA LEU A 57 35.41 -18.67 -2.85
C LEU A 57 34.46 -19.74 -3.40
N LYS A 58 34.40 -19.93 -4.73
CA LYS A 58 33.67 -21.04 -5.35
C LYS A 58 34.19 -22.40 -4.87
N GLU A 59 35.51 -22.54 -4.78
CA GLU A 59 36.14 -23.73 -4.23
C GLU A 59 35.77 -23.95 -2.75
N ARG A 60 35.70 -22.87 -1.94
CA ARG A 60 35.17 -22.97 -0.57
C ARG A 60 33.70 -23.39 -0.55
N PHE A 61 32.87 -22.88 -1.46
CA PHE A 61 31.46 -23.29 -1.56
C PHE A 61 31.32 -24.78 -1.87
N GLU A 62 32.10 -25.31 -2.81
CA GLU A 62 32.06 -26.74 -3.12
C GLU A 62 32.61 -27.60 -1.97
N ARG A 63 33.59 -27.12 -1.18
CA ARG A 63 33.99 -27.81 0.07
C ARG A 63 32.87 -27.84 1.12
N VAL A 64 32.14 -26.74 1.28
CA VAL A 64 30.97 -26.70 2.16
C VAL A 64 29.92 -27.71 1.70
N LEU A 65 29.60 -27.73 0.40
CA LEU A 65 28.68 -28.72 -0.18
C LEU A 65 29.18 -30.15 0.03
N ALA A 66 30.45 -30.43 -0.27
CA ALA A 66 31.04 -31.75 -0.05
C ALA A 66 30.91 -32.21 1.41
N THR A 67 31.11 -31.30 2.38
CA THR A 67 30.94 -31.61 3.81
C THR A 67 29.49 -31.86 4.18
N VAL A 68 28.54 -31.06 3.70
CA VAL A 68 27.10 -31.21 4.01
C VAL A 68 26.53 -32.52 3.44
N TYR A 69 27.05 -32.98 2.31
CA TYR A 69 26.61 -34.22 1.65
C TYR A 69 27.52 -35.42 1.90
N ASP A 70 28.49 -35.30 2.80
CA ASP A 70 29.25 -36.44 3.28
C ASP A 70 28.31 -37.41 4.02
N PRO A 71 28.37 -38.72 3.77
CA PRO A 71 27.54 -39.70 4.47
C PRO A 71 27.66 -39.63 6.01
N ALA A 72 28.84 -39.27 6.53
CA ALA A 72 29.11 -39.11 7.95
C ALA A 72 28.64 -37.76 8.53
N TRP A 73 28.11 -36.85 7.71
CA TRP A 73 27.57 -35.57 8.16
C TRP A 73 26.35 -35.76 9.06
N ASP A 74 26.41 -35.15 10.24
CA ASP A 74 25.40 -35.23 11.30
C ASP A 74 24.55 -33.97 11.48
N GLY A 75 24.76 -32.96 10.63
CA GLY A 75 24.02 -31.71 10.65
C GLY A 75 22.76 -31.73 9.76
N PRO A 76 22.18 -30.55 9.50
CA PRO A 76 21.06 -30.41 8.58
C PRO A 76 21.40 -30.91 7.17
N LYS A 77 20.44 -31.57 6.51
CA LYS A 77 20.57 -32.10 5.14
C LYS A 77 19.45 -31.53 4.24
N PRO A 78 19.50 -30.24 3.87
CA PRO A 78 18.59 -29.68 2.86
C PRO A 78 18.90 -30.26 1.47
N GLU A 79 18.26 -29.74 0.42
CA GLU A 79 18.61 -30.10 -0.97
C GLU A 79 19.91 -29.39 -1.40
N ARG A 80 20.75 -30.06 -2.20
CA ARG A 80 22.07 -29.55 -2.61
C ARG A 80 22.00 -28.18 -3.25
N GLU A 81 21.01 -27.99 -4.11
CA GLU A 81 20.84 -26.74 -4.85
C GLU A 81 20.40 -25.58 -3.94
N LEU A 82 19.71 -25.86 -2.83
CA LEU A 82 19.30 -24.84 -1.87
C LEU A 82 20.50 -24.33 -1.06
N VAL A 83 21.43 -25.22 -0.69
CA VAL A 83 22.71 -24.82 -0.05
C VAL A 83 23.54 -24.00 -1.02
N ARG A 84 23.66 -24.46 -2.27
CA ARG A 84 24.41 -23.74 -3.31
C ARG A 84 23.83 -22.35 -3.53
N THR A 85 22.53 -22.24 -3.81
CA THR A 85 21.84 -20.95 -3.99
C THR A 85 22.06 -20.04 -2.80
N PHE A 86 21.92 -20.55 -1.58
CA PHE A 86 22.14 -19.79 -0.35
C PHE A 86 23.57 -19.21 -0.25
N LEU A 87 24.59 -19.97 -0.63
CA LEU A 87 25.98 -19.51 -0.61
C LEU A 87 26.24 -18.39 -1.64
N TYR A 88 25.68 -18.51 -2.84
CA TYR A 88 25.78 -17.48 -3.88
C TYR A 88 25.02 -16.20 -3.47
N GLU A 89 23.80 -16.33 -2.96
CA GLU A 89 23.03 -15.19 -2.42
C GLU A 89 23.77 -14.53 -1.24
N THR A 90 24.45 -15.32 -0.41
CA THR A 90 25.26 -14.79 0.70
C THR A 90 26.44 -13.98 0.17
N TYR A 91 27.11 -14.43 -0.90
CA TYR A 91 28.18 -13.65 -1.51
C TYR A 91 27.70 -12.28 -2.03
N GLU A 92 26.54 -12.25 -2.69
CA GLU A 92 25.91 -10.98 -3.11
C GLU A 92 25.61 -10.10 -1.90
N HIS A 93 24.99 -10.67 -0.87
CA HIS A 93 24.69 -9.98 0.37
C HIS A 93 25.91 -9.36 1.05
N VAL A 94 27.00 -10.10 1.21
CA VAL A 94 28.23 -9.58 1.81
C VAL A 94 28.77 -8.39 1.02
N ARG A 95 28.72 -8.44 -0.31
CA ARG A 95 29.13 -7.31 -1.17
C ARG A 95 28.21 -6.10 -0.97
N GLU A 96 26.91 -6.31 -0.99
CA GLU A 96 25.94 -5.22 -0.87
C GLU A 96 25.98 -4.56 0.51
N VAL A 97 26.08 -5.35 1.58
CA VAL A 97 26.28 -4.84 2.95
C VAL A 97 27.59 -4.07 3.04
N SER A 98 28.66 -4.55 2.40
CA SER A 98 29.94 -3.84 2.38
C SER A 98 29.87 -2.49 1.65
N VAL A 99 29.14 -2.44 0.52
CA VAL A 99 28.91 -1.19 -0.24
C VAL A 99 28.05 -0.22 0.56
N LEU A 100 26.94 -0.70 1.14
CA LEU A 100 26.03 0.14 1.93
C LEU A 100 26.68 0.66 3.21
N THR A 101 27.43 -0.19 3.92
CA THR A 101 28.17 0.20 5.14
C THR A 101 29.15 1.33 4.84
N ARG A 102 29.91 1.23 3.73
CA ARG A 102 30.81 2.32 3.29
C ARG A 102 30.05 3.59 2.92
N ALA A 103 28.93 3.47 2.22
CA ALA A 103 28.08 4.61 1.85
C ALA A 103 27.49 5.34 3.08
N LEU A 104 27.40 4.66 4.23
CA LEU A 104 26.99 5.25 5.50
C LEU A 104 28.14 5.89 6.30
N GLY A 105 29.39 5.70 5.87
CA GLY A 105 30.59 6.12 6.61
C GLY A 105 31.09 5.06 7.62
N GLY A 106 30.52 3.85 7.58
CA GLY A 106 31.00 2.72 8.38
C GLY A 106 32.26 2.08 7.80
N ARG A 107 33.00 1.37 8.65
CA ARG A 107 34.16 0.56 8.24
C ARG A 107 33.71 -0.90 8.12
N THR A 108 34.09 -1.56 7.02
CA THR A 108 33.82 -2.98 6.79
C THR A 108 34.98 -3.58 6.01
N ARG A 109 35.36 -4.83 6.33
CA ARG A 109 36.40 -5.53 5.59
C ARG A 109 35.77 -6.11 4.33
N SER A 110 36.22 -5.64 3.17
CA SER A 110 35.75 -6.17 1.89
C SER A 110 36.28 -7.59 1.67
N LEU A 111 35.54 -8.36 0.88
CA LEU A 111 36.00 -9.64 0.35
C LEU A 111 37.28 -9.41 -0.48
N PRO A 112 38.37 -10.13 -0.21
CA PRO A 112 39.60 -9.99 -0.97
C PRO A 112 39.47 -10.67 -2.34
N GLU A 113 40.13 -10.12 -3.35
CA GLU A 113 40.13 -10.69 -4.72
C GLU A 113 40.86 -12.04 -4.77
N ARG A 114 41.90 -12.19 -3.96
CA ARG A 114 42.69 -13.40 -3.76
C ARG A 114 42.78 -13.71 -2.28
N LEU A 115 42.83 -14.99 -1.94
CA LEU A 115 42.95 -15.44 -0.57
C LEU A 115 43.80 -16.69 -0.57
N ASP A 116 44.93 -16.64 0.12
CA ASP A 116 45.84 -17.79 0.14
C ASP A 116 45.20 -18.98 0.86
N PRO A 117 45.53 -20.22 0.48
CA PRO A 117 45.09 -21.41 1.20
C PRO A 117 45.41 -21.29 2.70
N GLY A 118 44.38 -21.41 3.56
CA GLY A 118 44.52 -21.27 5.01
C GLY A 118 44.31 -19.86 5.56
N GLU A 119 44.29 -18.81 4.72
CA GLU A 119 44.03 -17.46 5.21
C GLU A 119 42.58 -17.30 5.69
N SER A 120 42.45 -16.60 6.82
CA SER A 120 41.18 -16.36 7.51
C SER A 120 40.46 -15.14 6.95
N LEU A 121 39.15 -15.27 6.72
CA LEU A 121 38.27 -14.16 6.34
C LEU A 121 37.90 -13.25 7.53
N ARG A 122 38.69 -13.22 8.60
CA ARG A 122 38.37 -12.54 9.85
C ARG A 122 37.88 -11.11 9.61
N GLY A 123 36.66 -10.82 10.06
CA GLY A 123 36.03 -9.50 9.96
C GLY A 123 35.29 -9.23 8.64
N VAL A 124 35.30 -10.18 7.68
CA VAL A 124 34.39 -10.12 6.53
C VAL A 124 33.00 -10.55 7.01
N HIS A 125 32.02 -9.67 6.80
CA HIS A 125 30.61 -9.90 7.15
C HIS A 125 30.15 -11.29 6.70
N ASP A 126 29.42 -12.00 7.55
CA ASP A 126 28.89 -13.36 7.34
C ASP A 126 29.87 -14.50 7.05
N PHE A 127 31.07 -14.26 6.50
CA PHE A 127 31.98 -15.33 6.10
C PHE A 127 33.12 -15.55 7.10
N GLY A 128 33.56 -14.48 7.78
CA GLY A 128 34.72 -14.44 8.65
C GLY A 128 34.46 -14.66 10.13
N GLU A 129 33.26 -15.10 10.47
CA GLU A 129 32.72 -14.93 11.82
C GLU A 129 33.01 -16.14 12.69
N ARG A 130 33.57 -15.87 13.86
CA ARG A 130 33.99 -16.91 14.80
C ARG A 130 33.53 -16.56 16.21
N ALA A 131 33.14 -17.59 16.97
CA ALA A 131 32.90 -17.49 18.40
C ALA A 131 33.93 -18.34 19.15
N SER A 132 34.31 -17.92 20.36
CA SER A 132 35.10 -18.78 21.24
C SER A 132 34.33 -20.04 21.58
N ILE A 133 35.05 -21.15 21.79
CA ILE A 133 34.44 -22.41 22.22
C ILE A 133 33.57 -22.21 23.46
N ALA A 134 34.09 -21.50 24.46
CA ALA A 134 33.35 -21.19 25.69
C ALA A 134 32.00 -20.49 25.44
N ARG A 135 31.91 -19.64 24.40
CA ARG A 135 30.67 -18.95 24.05
C ARG A 135 29.67 -19.86 23.33
N VAL A 136 30.15 -20.84 22.56
CA VAL A 136 29.29 -21.87 21.97
C VAL A 136 28.77 -22.81 23.06
N GLU A 137 29.59 -23.17 24.04
CA GLU A 137 29.16 -23.95 25.21
C GLU A 137 28.14 -23.21 26.06
N GLU A 138 28.31 -21.90 26.25
CA GLU A 138 27.30 -21.10 26.95
C GLU A 138 25.99 -21.03 26.17
N LEU A 139 26.04 -20.94 24.83
CA LEU A 139 24.86 -21.05 23.99
C LEU A 139 24.14 -22.39 24.22
N ILE A 140 24.89 -23.51 24.22
CA ILE A 140 24.33 -24.86 24.45
C ILE A 140 23.64 -24.92 25.81
N ARG A 141 24.34 -24.54 26.90
CA ARG A 141 23.76 -24.53 28.26
C ARG A 141 22.51 -23.66 28.36
N ARG A 142 22.48 -22.51 27.68
CA ARG A 142 21.29 -21.66 27.62
C ARG A 142 20.13 -22.37 26.90
N LEU A 143 20.38 -22.99 25.75
CA LEU A 143 19.35 -23.70 24.98
C LEU A 143 18.85 -24.98 25.68
N GLU A 144 19.65 -25.59 26.54
CA GLU A 144 19.21 -26.72 27.37
C GLU A 144 18.32 -26.28 28.53
N ARG A 145 18.63 -25.14 29.16
CA ARG A 145 17.78 -24.53 30.19
C ARG A 145 16.49 -23.93 29.61
N GLU A 146 16.60 -23.29 28.46
CA GLU A 146 15.53 -22.58 27.78
C GLU A 146 15.39 -23.10 26.33
N PRO A 147 14.79 -24.27 26.14
CA PRO A 147 14.68 -24.88 24.82
C PRO A 147 13.85 -24.01 23.87
N LEU A 148 14.33 -23.92 22.63
CA LEU A 148 13.55 -23.36 21.52
C LEU A 148 12.25 -24.14 21.39
N LYS A 149 11.18 -23.49 20.94
CA LYS A 149 9.87 -24.15 20.77
C LYS A 149 9.51 -24.20 19.28
N ASP A 150 8.88 -25.30 18.86
CA ASP A 150 8.34 -25.43 17.51
C ASP A 150 7.05 -24.60 17.33
N ALA A 151 6.44 -24.69 16.15
CA ALA A 151 5.21 -23.96 15.83
C ALA A 151 4.01 -24.37 16.73
N GLN A 152 4.08 -25.53 17.38
CA GLN A 152 3.08 -26.06 18.31
C GLN A 152 3.44 -25.73 19.77
N GLY A 153 4.53 -25.02 20.02
CA GLY A 153 5.01 -24.67 21.36
C GLY A 153 5.76 -25.80 22.06
N LYS A 154 6.05 -26.92 21.40
CA LYS A 154 6.78 -28.05 21.98
C LYS A 154 8.28 -27.71 22.03
N PRO A 155 8.97 -27.97 23.15
CA PRO A 155 10.41 -27.76 23.24
C PRO A 155 11.17 -28.66 22.25
N LEU A 156 12.13 -28.06 21.55
CA LEU A 156 13.05 -28.70 20.65
C LEU A 156 14.34 -29.04 21.44
N PRO A 157 14.76 -30.31 21.47
CA PRO A 157 16.02 -30.67 22.12
C PRO A 157 17.21 -30.11 21.34
N VAL A 158 18.25 -29.69 22.06
CA VAL A 158 19.52 -29.27 21.43
C VAL A 158 20.09 -30.44 20.62
N PRO A 159 20.39 -30.25 19.33
CA PRO A 159 20.82 -31.34 18.46
C PRO A 159 22.27 -31.72 18.75
N GLU A 160 22.58 -33.00 18.53
CA GLU A 160 23.88 -33.58 18.87
C GLU A 160 25.04 -32.95 18.08
N TRP A 161 24.79 -32.54 16.84
CA TRP A 161 25.80 -31.84 16.05
C TRP A 161 26.25 -30.52 16.71
N LEU A 162 25.34 -29.81 17.38
CA LEU A 162 25.66 -28.55 18.06
C LEU A 162 26.46 -28.83 19.34
N ARG A 163 26.13 -29.90 20.08
CA ARG A 163 26.89 -30.33 21.26
C ARG A 163 28.33 -30.72 20.93
N ARG A 164 28.54 -31.43 19.83
CA ARG A 164 29.86 -31.90 19.38
C ARG A 164 30.72 -30.81 18.72
N LEU A 165 30.17 -29.63 18.41
CA LEU A 165 30.93 -28.55 17.76
C LEU A 165 32.15 -28.07 18.58
N PRO A 166 32.01 -27.73 19.88
CA PRO A 166 33.12 -27.45 20.79
C PRO A 166 34.21 -28.52 20.78
N GLU A 167 33.83 -29.78 20.92
CA GLU A 167 34.75 -30.93 20.99
C GLU A 167 35.52 -31.09 19.67
N ARG A 168 34.82 -31.02 18.54
CA ARG A 168 35.43 -31.09 17.21
C ARG A 168 36.39 -29.94 16.96
N ALA A 169 36.10 -28.74 17.44
CA ALA A 169 37.01 -27.60 17.33
C ALA A 169 38.28 -27.84 18.18
N ARG A 170 38.14 -28.31 19.43
CA ARG A 170 39.28 -28.68 20.29
C ARG A 170 40.14 -29.77 19.68
N ALA A 171 39.51 -30.82 19.13
CA ALA A 171 40.21 -31.93 18.48
C ALA A 171 41.07 -31.49 17.27
N ARG A 172 40.72 -30.36 16.64
CA ARG A 172 41.52 -29.74 15.56
C ARG A 172 42.52 -28.68 16.06
N GLY A 173 42.68 -28.52 17.37
CA GLY A 173 43.52 -27.48 17.96
C GLY A 173 42.97 -26.06 17.81
N GLU A 174 41.68 -25.90 17.47
CA GLU A 174 41.05 -24.59 17.32
C GLU A 174 40.57 -24.05 18.67
N THR A 175 40.68 -22.74 18.90
CA THR A 175 40.13 -22.06 20.08
C THR A 175 38.75 -21.43 19.84
N THR A 176 38.29 -21.48 18.59
CA THR A 176 37.06 -20.82 18.12
C THR A 176 36.34 -21.68 17.11
N VAL A 177 35.01 -21.53 17.04
CA VAL A 177 34.14 -22.21 16.07
C VAL A 177 33.75 -21.23 14.97
N ASN A 178 33.77 -21.67 13.71
CA ASN A 178 33.21 -20.90 12.59
C ASN A 178 31.68 -20.86 12.71
N ILE A 179 31.13 -19.66 12.85
CA ILE A 179 29.70 -19.38 12.98
C ILE A 179 29.18 -18.52 11.83
N GLY A 180 30.04 -18.22 10.85
CA GLY A 180 29.64 -17.59 9.60
C GLY A 180 28.88 -18.55 8.69
N LYS A 181 28.30 -18.01 7.62
CA LYS A 181 27.55 -18.71 6.58
C LYS A 181 28.41 -19.61 5.69
N LEU A 182 29.75 -19.60 5.84
CA LEU A 182 30.64 -20.63 5.30
C LEU A 182 30.80 -21.85 6.21
N SER A 183 30.25 -21.83 7.43
CA SER A 183 30.17 -23.01 8.28
C SER A 183 29.17 -24.00 7.66
N PRO A 184 29.53 -25.28 7.44
CA PRO A 184 28.60 -26.27 6.88
C PRO A 184 27.29 -26.40 7.67
N TYR A 185 27.33 -26.26 9.01
CA TYR A 185 26.13 -26.28 9.86
C TYR A 185 25.22 -25.07 9.63
N VAL A 186 25.82 -23.88 9.50
CA VAL A 186 25.06 -22.64 9.27
C VAL A 186 24.54 -22.60 7.85
N ALA A 187 25.36 -22.94 6.85
CA ALA A 187 24.96 -22.99 5.45
C ALA A 187 23.80 -23.97 5.24
N ALA A 188 23.92 -25.19 5.74
CA ALA A 188 22.88 -26.21 5.62
C ALA A 188 21.63 -25.88 6.44
N GLY A 189 21.79 -25.35 7.66
CA GLY A 189 20.65 -25.02 8.51
C GLY A 189 19.87 -23.80 8.04
N LEU A 190 20.54 -22.82 7.42
CA LEU A 190 19.90 -21.60 6.92
C LEU A 190 19.40 -21.72 5.47
N SER A 191 19.89 -22.68 4.69
CA SER A 191 19.29 -23.03 3.40
C SER A 191 18.02 -23.85 3.63
N ARG A 192 16.86 -23.23 3.35
CA ARG A 192 15.55 -23.82 3.67
C ARG A 192 15.27 -25.06 2.83
N SER A 193 14.79 -26.14 3.44
CA SER A 193 13.83 -27.06 2.78
C SER A 193 12.42 -26.61 3.16
N GLY A 194 11.35 -27.01 2.45
CA GLY A 194 9.97 -26.53 2.65
C GLY A 194 9.38 -26.56 4.08
N LYS A 195 10.11 -27.06 5.09
CA LYS A 195 9.79 -27.07 6.52
C LYS A 195 10.33 -25.87 7.32
N GLY A 196 11.10 -24.96 6.71
CA GLY A 196 11.71 -23.80 7.38
C GLY A 196 13.23 -23.90 7.50
N TYR A 197 13.85 -22.96 8.21
CA TYR A 197 15.29 -23.02 8.56
C TYR A 197 15.49 -23.77 9.88
N ASP A 198 16.66 -24.37 10.09
CA ASP A 198 17.04 -24.96 11.37
C ASP A 198 17.22 -23.84 12.42
N PRO A 199 16.39 -23.81 13.48
CA PRO A 199 16.45 -22.75 14.48
C PRO A 199 17.76 -22.77 15.29
N PHE A 200 18.42 -23.92 15.43
CA PHE A 200 19.71 -24.03 16.13
C PHE A 200 20.88 -23.49 15.30
N ALA A 201 20.85 -23.68 13.99
CA ALA A 201 21.82 -23.04 13.08
C ALA A 201 21.70 -21.50 13.11
N MET A 202 20.46 -20.99 13.23
CA MET A 202 20.21 -19.56 13.42
C MET A 202 20.76 -19.07 14.77
N GLU A 203 20.55 -19.80 15.87
CA GLU A 203 21.11 -19.44 17.17
C GLU A 203 22.65 -19.45 17.19
N LEU A 204 23.27 -20.44 16.52
CA LEU A 204 24.71 -20.49 16.36
C LEU A 204 25.23 -19.25 15.61
N HIS A 205 24.59 -18.90 14.49
CA HIS A 205 24.95 -17.72 13.70
C HIS A 205 24.68 -16.40 14.43
N ARG A 206 23.66 -16.32 15.30
CA ARG A 206 23.39 -15.15 16.17
C ARG A 206 24.54 -14.85 17.13
N LEU A 207 25.50 -15.76 17.32
CA LEU A 207 26.73 -15.44 18.02
C LEU A 207 27.62 -14.45 17.25
N SER A 208 27.39 -14.21 15.96
CA SER A 208 28.22 -13.32 15.16
C SER A 208 28.19 -11.88 15.68
N PRO A 209 29.31 -11.14 15.57
CA PRO A 209 29.38 -9.76 16.09
C PRO A 209 28.31 -8.82 15.53
N HIS A 210 27.91 -8.98 14.26
CA HIS A 210 26.91 -8.11 13.63
C HIS A 210 25.50 -8.29 14.22
N HIS A 211 25.19 -9.43 14.84
CA HIS A 211 23.91 -9.65 15.55
C HIS A 211 23.89 -9.07 16.96
N ARG A 212 25.04 -8.66 17.51
CA ARG A 212 25.09 -8.03 18.83
C ARG A 212 24.58 -6.59 18.70
N THR A 213 23.56 -6.24 19.47
CA THR A 213 23.11 -4.87 19.70
C THR A 213 24.12 -4.16 20.61
N HIS A 214 25.32 -3.93 20.10
CA HIS A 214 26.35 -3.23 20.84
C HIS A 214 26.24 -1.73 20.53
N PRO A 215 26.14 -0.84 21.53
CA PRO A 215 26.07 0.61 21.33
C PRO A 215 27.37 1.24 20.78
N ARG A 216 28.37 0.43 20.39
CA ARG A 216 29.60 0.95 19.80
C ARG A 216 29.36 1.26 18.33
N ALA A 217 29.56 2.53 17.97
CA ALA A 217 29.35 3.09 16.64
C ALA A 217 29.89 2.27 15.43
N PRO A 218 31.04 1.57 15.48
CA PRO A 218 31.56 0.89 14.29
C PRO A 218 30.65 -0.21 13.73
N LEU A 219 29.97 -0.96 14.60
CA LEU A 219 29.09 -2.07 14.21
C LEU A 219 27.65 -1.63 13.93
N LEU A 220 27.28 -0.42 14.35
CA LEU A 220 25.92 0.09 14.17
C LEU A 220 25.60 0.27 12.67
N TYR A 221 26.56 0.81 11.90
CA TYR A 221 26.40 0.97 10.45
C TYR A 221 26.29 -0.37 9.72
N GLU A 222 27.13 -1.34 10.07
CA GLU A 222 27.09 -2.68 9.48
C GLU A 222 25.78 -3.39 9.83
N ASN A 223 25.33 -3.32 11.09
CA ASN A 223 24.07 -3.92 11.53
C ASN A 223 22.85 -3.32 10.81
N ILE A 224 22.80 -1.99 10.67
CA ILE A 224 21.72 -1.33 9.94
C ILE A 224 21.80 -1.67 8.45
N ALA A 225 23.00 -1.70 7.86
CA ALA A 225 23.19 -2.08 6.47
C ALA A 225 22.76 -3.53 6.20
N ASP A 226 23.16 -4.47 7.06
CA ASP A 226 22.72 -5.87 7.04
C ASP A 226 21.19 -5.96 7.09
N LYS A 227 20.56 -5.38 8.12
CA LYS A 227 19.10 -5.46 8.26
C LYS A 227 18.35 -4.85 7.06
N VAL A 228 18.78 -3.68 6.58
CA VAL A 228 18.17 -3.04 5.40
C VAL A 228 18.33 -3.94 4.18
N ASN A 229 19.55 -4.40 3.92
CA ASN A 229 19.86 -5.21 2.75
C ASN A 229 19.17 -6.58 2.81
N ALA A 230 19.25 -7.32 3.91
CA ALA A 230 18.57 -8.60 4.12
C ALA A 230 17.04 -8.47 4.01
N MET A 231 16.47 -7.31 4.38
CA MET A 231 15.06 -7.04 4.16
C MET A 231 14.70 -6.79 2.69
N ARG A 232 15.60 -6.14 1.94
CA ARG A 232 15.46 -5.84 0.51
C ARG A 232 15.68 -7.04 -0.38
N GLN A 233 16.66 -7.88 -0.09
CA GLN A 233 17.03 -8.99 -0.95
C GLN A 233 15.87 -9.98 -1.13
N VAL A 234 15.57 -10.27 -2.39
CA VAL A 234 14.88 -11.51 -2.78
C VAL A 234 15.83 -12.63 -2.41
N ARG A 235 15.35 -13.58 -1.63
CA ARG A 235 16.12 -14.75 -1.23
C ARG A 235 15.30 -15.98 -1.58
N VAL A 236 15.89 -17.17 -1.43
CA VAL A 236 15.16 -18.46 -1.50
C VAL A 236 13.79 -18.42 -0.80
N TYR A 237 13.63 -17.61 0.23
CA TYR A 237 12.41 -17.50 1.03
C TYR A 237 11.56 -16.24 0.87
N LYS A 238 12.00 -15.26 0.09
CA LYS A 238 11.21 -14.08 -0.24
C LYS A 238 11.10 -14.02 -1.74
N ASP A 239 9.89 -14.25 -2.24
CA ASP A 239 9.55 -14.13 -3.64
C ASP A 239 9.66 -12.69 -4.16
N LYS A 240 9.64 -11.68 -3.26
CA LYS A 240 9.70 -10.26 -3.62
C LYS A 240 10.48 -9.42 -2.61
N PRO A 241 11.13 -8.33 -3.07
CA PRO A 241 11.79 -7.41 -2.17
C PRO A 241 10.77 -6.66 -1.30
N MET A 242 11.11 -6.40 -0.05
CA MET A 242 10.22 -5.69 0.87
C MET A 242 10.22 -4.19 0.57
N PRO A 243 9.05 -3.51 0.49
CA PRO A 243 9.02 -2.06 0.24
C PRO A 243 9.75 -1.25 1.29
N PHE A 244 10.45 -0.17 0.88
CA PHE A 244 11.23 0.66 1.81
C PHE A 244 10.39 1.21 2.96
N ALA A 245 9.13 1.60 2.71
CA ALA A 245 8.21 2.07 3.74
C ALA A 245 7.94 1.01 4.82
N LYS A 246 7.85 -0.27 4.42
CA LYS A 246 7.63 -1.38 5.36
C LYS A 246 8.92 -1.70 6.14
N ILE A 247 10.08 -1.66 5.49
CA ILE A 247 11.39 -1.82 6.14
C ILE A 247 11.58 -0.71 7.18
N ARG A 248 11.29 0.55 6.83
CA ARG A 248 11.31 1.69 7.74
C ARG A 248 10.45 1.44 8.98
N ALA A 249 9.20 1.01 8.79
CA ALA A 249 8.30 0.75 9.91
C ALA A 249 8.81 -0.36 10.85
N ILE A 250 9.39 -1.43 10.28
CA ILE A 250 10.00 -2.52 11.06
C ILE A 250 11.21 -1.99 11.84
N LEU A 251 12.14 -1.31 11.18
CA LEU A 251 13.37 -0.83 11.81
C LEU A 251 13.12 0.25 12.86
N ARG A 252 12.19 1.18 12.63
CA ARG A 252 11.81 2.18 13.64
C ARG A 252 11.22 1.54 14.89
N LYS A 253 10.46 0.44 14.75
CA LYS A 253 9.97 -0.32 15.91
C LYS A 253 11.11 -0.98 16.69
N GLU A 254 12.20 -1.35 16.02
CA GLU A 254 13.40 -1.91 16.65
C GLU A 254 14.25 -0.86 17.38
N VAL A 255 14.22 0.43 16.99
CA VAL A 255 14.88 1.54 17.73
C VAL A 255 14.38 1.67 19.18
N GLY A 256 13.13 1.28 19.45
CA GLY A 256 12.60 1.25 20.82
C GLY A 256 12.90 -0.05 21.59
N LYS A 257 13.45 -1.08 20.94
CA LYS A 257 13.57 -2.43 21.51
C LYS A 257 15.00 -2.93 21.62
N SER A 258 15.81 -2.68 20.60
CA SER A 258 17.06 -3.40 20.36
C SER A 258 18.15 -2.52 19.74
N LEU A 259 17.78 -1.47 18.99
CA LEU A 259 18.74 -0.48 18.47
C LEU A 259 18.74 0.76 19.35
N PRO A 260 19.86 1.50 19.45
CA PRO A 260 19.89 2.72 20.24
C PRO A 260 19.11 3.86 19.55
N PRO A 261 18.61 4.88 20.28
CA PRO A 261 17.77 5.95 19.72
C PRO A 261 18.39 6.67 18.51
N GLU A 262 19.71 6.89 18.53
CA GLU A 262 20.47 7.49 17.43
C GLU A 262 20.42 6.66 16.14
N ALA A 263 20.06 5.38 16.18
CA ALA A 263 19.89 4.58 14.97
C ALA A 263 18.79 5.12 14.04
N GLY A 264 17.83 5.91 14.54
CA GLY A 264 16.71 6.43 13.75
C GLY A 264 17.15 7.20 12.50
N HIS A 265 18.11 8.12 12.64
CA HIS A 265 18.62 8.90 11.50
C HIS A 265 19.52 8.06 10.57
N ILE A 266 20.26 7.09 11.13
CA ILE A 266 21.10 6.17 10.34
C ILE A 266 20.23 5.24 9.50
N ILE A 267 19.11 4.76 10.04
CA ILE A 267 18.12 3.96 9.30
C ILE A 267 17.59 4.73 8.09
N GLU A 268 17.18 5.99 8.25
CA GLU A 268 16.71 6.79 7.11
C GLU A 268 17.81 6.99 6.06
N ARG A 269 19.02 7.30 6.49
CA ARG A 269 20.19 7.37 5.60
C ARG A 269 20.43 6.05 4.87
N ALA A 270 20.34 4.91 5.56
CA ALA A 270 20.56 3.59 4.98
C ALA A 270 19.51 3.23 3.93
N LEU A 271 18.24 3.53 4.20
CA LEU A 271 17.16 3.32 3.22
C LEU A 271 17.36 4.20 1.98
N MET A 272 17.74 5.46 2.15
CA MET A 272 18.03 6.37 1.03
C MET A 272 19.25 5.92 0.23
N GLN A 273 20.34 5.54 0.90
CA GLN A 273 21.56 5.05 0.23
C GLN A 273 21.30 3.73 -0.49
N GLN A 274 20.62 2.77 0.14
CA GLN A 274 20.22 1.54 -0.53
C GLN A 274 19.38 1.84 -1.79
N ALA A 275 18.38 2.72 -1.71
CA ALA A 275 17.60 3.11 -2.88
C ALA A 275 18.45 3.76 -3.99
N ARG A 276 19.44 4.59 -3.63
CA ARG A 276 20.39 5.19 -4.57
C ARG A 276 21.28 4.13 -5.23
N LEU A 277 21.89 3.25 -4.43
CA LEU A 277 22.77 2.18 -4.90
C LEU A 277 22.03 1.22 -5.84
N GLU A 278 20.77 0.90 -5.54
CA GLU A 278 19.94 0.07 -6.40
C GLU A 278 19.67 0.79 -7.74
N ARG A 279 19.40 2.11 -7.73
CA ARG A 279 19.19 2.92 -8.96
C ARG A 279 20.41 2.99 -9.86
N THR A 280 21.59 3.16 -9.27
CA THR A 280 22.86 3.26 -9.99
C THR A 280 23.41 1.90 -10.42
N GLY A 281 22.78 0.80 -10.01
CA GLY A 281 23.21 -0.56 -10.34
C GLY A 281 24.46 -1.02 -9.60
N GLN A 282 24.84 -0.35 -8.51
CA GLN A 282 25.96 -0.78 -7.65
C GLN A 282 25.57 -1.94 -6.72
N VAL A 283 24.28 -2.12 -6.47
CA VAL A 283 23.68 -3.29 -5.80
C VAL A 283 22.47 -3.74 -6.63
N ASN A 284 21.99 -4.95 -6.39
CA ASN A 284 20.92 -5.55 -7.18
C ASN A 284 19.67 -4.64 -7.19
N PRO A 285 19.06 -4.35 -8.35
CA PRO A 285 18.06 -3.30 -8.51
C PRO A 285 16.66 -3.73 -8.04
N TYR A 286 16.53 -4.18 -6.79
CA TYR A 286 15.28 -4.65 -6.21
C TYR A 286 14.15 -3.61 -6.28
N PHE A 287 14.45 -2.30 -6.24
CA PHE A 287 13.44 -1.25 -6.38
C PHE A 287 12.78 -1.24 -7.75
N ARG A 288 13.44 -1.73 -8.81
CA ARG A 288 12.80 -1.86 -10.12
C ARG A 288 11.73 -2.95 -10.08
N ALA A 289 11.87 -3.96 -9.24
CA ALA A 289 10.82 -4.96 -9.02
C ALA A 289 9.68 -4.44 -8.14
N GLU A 290 9.95 -3.49 -7.23
CA GLU A 290 8.94 -2.78 -6.42
C GLU A 290 8.13 -1.77 -7.24
N ASN A 291 8.80 -1.05 -8.15
CA ASN A 291 8.24 0.05 -8.94
C ASN A 291 7.93 -0.32 -10.38
N LYS A 292 8.24 -1.54 -10.84
CA LYS A 292 7.52 -2.08 -12.00
C LYS A 292 6.07 -2.16 -11.52
N PRO A 293 5.15 -1.29 -12.03
CA PRO A 293 3.75 -1.53 -11.77
C PRO A 293 3.53 -3.00 -12.11
N ARG A 294 2.90 -3.75 -11.20
CA ARG A 294 2.43 -5.09 -11.58
C ARG A 294 1.78 -4.87 -12.93
N PRO A 295 2.21 -5.58 -14.00
CA PRO A 295 1.56 -5.40 -15.28
C PRO A 295 0.09 -5.54 -14.98
N SER A 296 -0.64 -4.46 -15.22
CA SER A 296 -2.05 -4.38 -14.87
C SER A 296 -2.72 -5.63 -15.43
N THR A 297 -3.87 -6.02 -14.88
CA THR A 297 -4.64 -7.11 -15.48
C THR A 297 -4.77 -6.90 -17.00
N SER A 298 -4.89 -5.65 -17.45
CA SER A 298 -4.84 -5.27 -18.87
C SER A 298 -3.53 -5.63 -19.57
N GLU A 299 -2.36 -5.26 -19.02
CA GLU A 299 -1.04 -5.55 -19.61
C GLU A 299 -0.71 -7.05 -19.63
N ARG A 300 -1.09 -7.81 -18.59
CA ARG A 300 -0.96 -9.28 -18.59
C ARG A 300 -1.82 -9.93 -19.66
N LEU A 301 -2.97 -9.35 -19.94
CA LEU A 301 -3.92 -9.81 -20.94
C LEU A 301 -3.63 -9.24 -22.34
N ALA A 302 -2.77 -8.23 -22.47
CA ALA A 302 -2.46 -7.58 -23.75
C ALA A 302 -1.90 -8.57 -24.78
N ARG A 303 -1.11 -9.57 -24.35
CA ARG A 303 -0.61 -10.64 -25.24
C ARG A 303 -1.70 -11.58 -25.78
N PHE A 304 -2.88 -11.55 -25.16
CA PHE A 304 -4.08 -12.25 -25.58
C PHE A 304 -5.11 -11.31 -26.21
N ARG A 305 -4.83 -10.00 -26.34
CA ARG A 305 -5.70 -9.08 -27.07
C ARG A 305 -5.43 -9.17 -28.57
N ARG A 306 -6.50 -9.04 -29.34
CA ARG A 306 -6.49 -8.91 -30.80
C ARG A 306 -6.29 -7.45 -31.19
N ALA A 307 -6.11 -7.20 -32.49
CA ALA A 307 -5.96 -5.85 -33.04
C ALA A 307 -7.20 -4.96 -32.81
N ASP A 308 -8.40 -5.57 -32.72
CA ASP A 308 -9.67 -4.89 -32.42
C ASP A 308 -9.86 -4.58 -30.92
N GLY A 309 -8.88 -4.92 -30.08
CA GLY A 309 -8.94 -4.71 -28.65
C GLY A 309 -9.70 -5.78 -27.86
N THR A 310 -10.34 -6.77 -28.49
CA THR A 310 -11.00 -7.90 -27.79
C THR A 310 -10.00 -8.96 -27.33
N LEU A 311 -10.36 -9.79 -26.35
CA LEU A 311 -9.54 -10.94 -25.96
C LEU A 311 -9.77 -12.16 -26.86
N ASP A 312 -8.66 -12.81 -27.24
CA ASP A 312 -8.64 -14.14 -27.82
C ASP A 312 -8.82 -15.21 -26.73
N TRP A 313 -10.08 -15.54 -26.47
CA TRP A 313 -10.47 -16.48 -25.41
C TRP A 313 -9.86 -17.86 -25.58
N LYS A 314 -9.80 -18.38 -26.81
CA LYS A 314 -9.18 -19.70 -27.09
C LYS A 314 -7.70 -19.69 -26.71
N ARG A 315 -6.97 -18.62 -27.04
CA ARG A 315 -5.55 -18.48 -26.70
C ARG A 315 -5.35 -18.27 -25.19
N LEU A 316 -6.23 -17.52 -24.55
CA LEU A 316 -6.21 -17.24 -23.11
C LEU A 316 -6.45 -18.50 -22.27
N THR A 317 -7.47 -19.30 -22.61
CA THR A 317 -7.82 -20.55 -21.91
C THR A 317 -6.77 -21.64 -22.14
N LYS A 318 -6.31 -21.82 -23.39
CA LYS A 318 -5.23 -22.77 -23.73
C LYS A 318 -3.93 -22.48 -22.96
N ALA A 319 -3.63 -21.20 -22.72
CA ALA A 319 -2.45 -20.79 -21.95
C ALA A 319 -2.60 -20.95 -20.42
N GLY A 320 -3.76 -21.42 -19.92
CA GLY A 320 -4.03 -21.55 -18.49
C GLY A 320 -3.97 -20.23 -17.72
N ALA A 321 -4.02 -19.09 -18.41
CA ALA A 321 -3.74 -17.77 -17.83
C ALA A 321 -4.76 -17.37 -16.75
N LEU A 322 -5.97 -17.94 -16.80
CA LEU A 322 -7.04 -17.75 -15.81
C LEU A 322 -6.78 -18.54 -14.50
N ARG A 323 -6.03 -19.64 -14.53
CA ARG A 323 -5.77 -20.48 -13.34
C ARG A 323 -4.79 -19.82 -12.36
N GLY A 324 -3.88 -18.97 -12.85
CA GLY A 324 -2.85 -18.30 -12.02
C GLY A 324 -3.26 -16.97 -11.39
N ALA A 325 -4.51 -16.51 -11.54
CA ALA A 325 -4.93 -15.16 -11.16
C ALA A 325 -5.62 -15.02 -9.77
N GLY A 326 -5.71 -16.11 -8.99
CA GLY A 326 -6.28 -16.06 -7.63
C GLY A 326 -7.81 -16.05 -7.63
N GLY A 327 -8.41 -17.23 -7.86
CA GLY A 327 -9.85 -17.46 -7.82
C GLY A 327 -10.54 -17.27 -9.17
N LEU A 328 -10.71 -18.38 -9.90
CA LEU A 328 -11.31 -18.45 -11.24
C LEU A 328 -12.68 -17.75 -11.31
N ALA A 329 -13.50 -17.88 -10.26
CA ALA A 329 -14.87 -17.35 -10.23
C ALA A 329 -14.95 -15.82 -10.25
N HIS A 330 -14.24 -15.13 -9.36
CA HIS A 330 -14.38 -13.67 -9.21
C HIS A 330 -13.60 -12.92 -10.29
N PHE A 331 -12.41 -13.42 -10.64
CA PHE A 331 -11.60 -12.85 -11.71
C PHE A 331 -12.23 -13.12 -13.09
N GLY A 332 -12.77 -14.33 -13.30
CA GLY A 332 -13.47 -14.71 -14.52
C GLY A 332 -14.72 -13.88 -14.77
N LEU A 333 -15.55 -13.65 -13.74
CA LEU A 333 -16.76 -12.83 -13.86
C LEU A 333 -16.44 -11.36 -14.14
N ALA A 334 -15.48 -10.75 -13.42
CA ALA A 334 -15.09 -9.36 -13.66
C ALA A 334 -14.49 -9.16 -15.06
N LEU A 335 -13.67 -10.12 -15.53
CA LEU A 335 -13.11 -10.09 -16.87
C LEU A 335 -14.18 -10.30 -17.95
N PHE A 336 -15.11 -11.23 -17.71
CA PHE A 336 -16.27 -11.47 -18.56
C PHE A 336 -17.10 -10.21 -18.76
N LEU A 337 -17.51 -9.55 -17.67
CA LEU A 337 -18.36 -8.35 -17.75
C LEU A 337 -17.67 -7.21 -18.49
N LYS A 338 -16.36 -7.06 -18.30
CA LYS A 338 -15.55 -6.07 -19.00
C LYS A 338 -15.47 -6.35 -20.50
N GLU A 339 -15.15 -7.59 -20.89
CA GLU A 339 -15.02 -7.95 -22.31
C GLU A 339 -16.37 -8.05 -23.01
N LEU A 340 -17.44 -8.41 -22.32
CA LEU A 340 -18.79 -8.37 -22.87
C LEU A 340 -19.18 -6.94 -23.28
N ALA A 341 -18.80 -5.92 -22.51
CA ALA A 341 -18.99 -4.54 -22.90
C ALA A 341 -18.18 -4.15 -24.15
N VAL A 342 -16.95 -4.67 -24.28
CA VAL A 342 -16.09 -4.43 -25.46
C VAL A 342 -16.64 -5.13 -26.70
N VAL A 343 -17.02 -6.41 -26.59
CA VAL A 343 -17.56 -7.24 -27.67
C VAL A 343 -18.96 -6.76 -28.09
N ALA A 344 -19.81 -6.35 -27.16
CA ALA A 344 -21.12 -5.78 -27.50
C ALA A 344 -20.98 -4.47 -28.29
N ARG A 345 -19.93 -3.68 -28.01
CA ARG A 345 -19.66 -2.42 -28.72
C ARG A 345 -19.22 -2.62 -30.16
N THR A 346 -18.66 -3.78 -30.52
CA THR A 346 -18.28 -4.06 -31.92
C THR A 346 -19.50 -4.27 -32.80
N GLY A 347 -20.65 -4.69 -32.23
CA GLY A 347 -21.86 -5.05 -32.98
C GLY A 347 -21.70 -6.29 -33.87
N ASP A 348 -20.53 -6.93 -33.85
CA ASP A 348 -20.21 -8.06 -34.70
C ASP A 348 -20.76 -9.36 -34.09
N ARG A 349 -21.76 -9.93 -34.76
CA ARG A 349 -22.41 -11.18 -34.35
C ARG A 349 -21.42 -12.33 -34.18
N ALA A 350 -20.44 -12.47 -35.08
CA ALA A 350 -19.47 -13.56 -35.01
C ALA A 350 -18.56 -13.43 -33.77
N ARG A 351 -18.28 -12.19 -33.34
CA ARG A 351 -17.50 -11.92 -32.11
C ARG A 351 -18.29 -12.18 -30.85
N ILE A 352 -19.58 -11.86 -30.86
CA ILE A 352 -20.50 -12.17 -29.76
C ILE A 352 -20.62 -13.69 -29.62
N GLU A 353 -20.81 -14.41 -30.72
CA GLU A 353 -20.87 -15.89 -30.74
C GLU A 353 -19.55 -16.51 -30.25
N GLU A 354 -18.40 -16.05 -30.76
CA GLU A 354 -17.09 -16.54 -30.32
C GLU A 354 -16.80 -16.27 -28.83
N PHE A 355 -17.24 -15.12 -28.32
CA PHE A 355 -17.14 -14.78 -26.91
C PHE A 355 -17.94 -15.76 -26.04
N PHE A 356 -19.18 -16.07 -26.44
CA PHE A 356 -20.02 -17.03 -25.72
C PHE A 356 -19.53 -18.47 -25.87
N ASP A 357 -18.99 -18.86 -27.03
CA ASP A 357 -18.33 -20.16 -27.22
C ASP A 357 -17.10 -20.30 -26.32
N GLY A 358 -16.28 -19.25 -26.24
CA GLY A 358 -15.16 -19.18 -25.31
C GLY A 358 -15.62 -19.34 -23.85
N LEU A 359 -16.74 -18.73 -23.48
CA LEU A 359 -17.34 -18.86 -22.16
C LEU A 359 -17.89 -20.25 -21.87
N MET A 360 -18.49 -20.91 -22.88
CA MET A 360 -19.03 -22.28 -22.78
C MET A 360 -17.92 -23.31 -22.52
N THR A 361 -16.69 -23.02 -22.96
CA THR A 361 -15.51 -23.86 -22.64
C THR A 361 -14.96 -23.66 -21.22
N THR A 362 -15.56 -22.76 -20.43
CA THR A 362 -15.19 -22.53 -19.03
C THR A 362 -16.28 -23.04 -18.09
N ASP A 363 -15.93 -23.30 -16.83
CA ASP A 363 -16.91 -23.65 -15.79
C ASP A 363 -17.85 -22.49 -15.42
N PHE A 364 -17.79 -21.35 -16.12
CA PHE A 364 -18.53 -20.14 -15.81
C PHE A 364 -20.04 -20.37 -15.73
N TYR A 365 -20.64 -21.07 -16.69
CA TYR A 365 -22.09 -21.31 -16.68
C TYR A 365 -22.53 -22.22 -15.54
N LEU A 366 -21.68 -23.19 -15.19
CA LEU A 366 -21.91 -24.04 -14.03
C LEU A 366 -21.78 -23.23 -12.73
N GLU A 367 -20.73 -22.43 -12.57
CA GLU A 367 -20.51 -21.59 -11.39
C GLU A 367 -21.59 -20.52 -11.22
N TYR A 368 -21.90 -19.80 -12.30
CA TYR A 368 -22.89 -18.74 -12.31
C TYR A 368 -24.30 -19.31 -12.19
N GLY A 369 -24.59 -20.45 -12.83
CA GLY A 369 -25.86 -21.15 -12.71
C GLY A 369 -26.10 -21.64 -11.27
N LEU A 370 -25.11 -22.26 -10.65
CA LEU A 370 -25.16 -22.67 -9.24
C LEU A 370 -25.25 -21.45 -8.30
N PHE A 371 -24.57 -20.35 -8.62
CA PHE A 371 -24.67 -19.10 -7.88
C PHE A 371 -26.08 -18.49 -7.97
N ALA A 372 -26.65 -18.39 -9.17
CA ALA A 372 -27.99 -17.83 -9.38
C ALA A 372 -29.06 -18.73 -8.75
N ALA A 373 -28.92 -20.05 -8.87
CA ALA A 373 -29.78 -21.02 -8.19
C ALA A 373 -29.67 -20.87 -6.67
N GLY A 374 -28.46 -20.73 -6.13
CA GLY A 374 -28.24 -20.50 -4.70
C GLY A 374 -28.75 -19.17 -4.20
N ALA A 375 -28.61 -18.09 -4.96
CA ALA A 375 -29.14 -16.78 -4.61
C ALA A 375 -30.68 -16.78 -4.59
N THR A 376 -31.31 -17.38 -5.61
CA THR A 376 -32.78 -17.52 -5.69
C THR A 376 -33.31 -18.40 -4.57
N THR A 377 -32.65 -19.52 -4.29
CA THR A 377 -32.98 -20.42 -3.17
C THR A 377 -32.79 -19.70 -1.83
N GLY A 378 -31.74 -18.90 -1.69
CA GLY A 378 -31.49 -18.07 -0.51
C GLY A 378 -32.59 -17.03 -0.28
N GLU A 379 -33.08 -16.37 -1.33
CA GLU A 379 -34.21 -15.44 -1.19
C GLU A 379 -35.51 -16.15 -0.75
N ALA A 380 -35.79 -17.33 -1.32
CA ALA A 380 -36.95 -18.13 -0.95
C ALA A 380 -36.85 -18.61 0.50
N LEU A 381 -35.69 -19.13 0.91
CA LEU A 381 -35.41 -19.57 2.28
C LEU A 381 -35.45 -18.40 3.27
N TYR A 382 -34.89 -17.25 2.92
CA TYR A 382 -34.99 -16.03 3.74
C TYR A 382 -36.45 -15.68 3.96
N SER A 383 -37.25 -15.59 2.89
CA SER A 383 -38.65 -15.16 2.96
C SER A 383 -39.52 -16.15 3.72
N ARG A 384 -39.25 -17.45 3.60
CA ARG A 384 -40.05 -18.52 4.21
C ARG A 384 -39.67 -18.83 5.65
N ALA A 385 -38.37 -18.82 5.98
CA ALA A 385 -37.87 -19.27 7.28
C ALA A 385 -37.34 -18.13 8.17
N LEU A 386 -36.56 -17.20 7.62
CA LEU A 386 -35.86 -16.19 8.44
C LEU A 386 -36.66 -14.90 8.62
N ALA A 387 -37.40 -14.45 7.59
CA ALA A 387 -38.20 -13.25 7.62
C ALA A 387 -39.29 -13.26 8.70
N PRO A 388 -40.03 -14.38 8.94
CA PRO A 388 -41.01 -14.45 10.03
C PRO A 388 -40.37 -14.29 11.41
N VAL A 389 -39.19 -14.87 11.64
CA VAL A 389 -38.46 -14.79 12.91
C VAL A 389 -37.94 -13.37 13.16
N LEU A 390 -37.31 -12.77 12.14
CA LEU A 390 -36.87 -11.38 12.22
C LEU A 390 -38.06 -10.44 12.42
N ARG A 391 -39.17 -10.65 11.70
CA ARG A 391 -40.39 -9.84 11.84
C ARG A 391 -40.94 -9.91 13.26
N ARG A 392 -41.02 -11.09 13.90
CA ARG A 392 -41.49 -11.23 15.29
C ARG A 392 -40.65 -10.40 16.28
N ASN A 393 -39.33 -10.51 16.21
CA ASN A 393 -38.43 -9.78 17.11
C ASN A 393 -38.49 -8.26 16.88
N PHE A 394 -38.68 -7.83 15.63
CA PHE A 394 -38.81 -6.41 15.30
C PHE A 394 -40.18 -5.84 15.66
N VAL A 395 -41.27 -6.61 15.51
CA VAL A 395 -42.61 -6.20 15.95
C VAL A 395 -42.61 -5.98 17.46
N ALA A 396 -42.00 -6.89 18.23
CA ALA A 396 -41.81 -6.68 19.67
C ALA A 396 -40.99 -5.41 19.98
N ALA A 397 -39.98 -5.07 19.17
CA ALA A 397 -39.21 -3.83 19.35
C ALA A 397 -40.02 -2.56 19.00
N ILE A 398 -40.91 -2.62 18.01
CA ILE A 398 -41.79 -1.51 17.61
C ILE A 398 -42.91 -1.30 18.64
N GLU A 399 -43.46 -2.39 19.19
CA GLU A 399 -44.48 -2.34 20.25
C GLU A 399 -43.94 -1.70 21.53
N ASN A 400 -42.66 -1.94 21.85
CA ASN A 400 -41.97 -1.34 22.98
C ASN A 400 -41.46 0.10 22.75
N ALA A 401 -41.56 0.64 21.53
CA ALA A 401 -41.18 2.02 21.24
C ALA A 401 -42.31 2.98 21.64
N VAL A 402 -42.02 3.95 22.52
CA VAL A 402 -42.98 4.97 22.97
C VAL A 402 -42.93 6.17 22.03
N GLY A 403 -44.08 6.55 21.46
CA GLY A 403 -44.23 7.69 20.54
C GLY A 403 -44.34 7.30 19.06
N THR A 404 -45.08 8.10 18.29
CA THR A 404 -45.37 7.87 16.86
C THR A 404 -44.12 7.98 15.97
N GLU A 405 -43.24 8.95 16.25
CA GLU A 405 -41.97 9.13 15.54
C GLU A 405 -40.99 7.98 15.77
N ALA A 406 -40.89 7.50 17.01
CA ALA A 406 -40.02 6.36 17.36
C ALA A 406 -40.47 5.08 16.66
N LYS A 407 -41.78 4.86 16.53
CA LYS A 407 -42.36 3.73 15.77
C LYS A 407 -42.09 3.84 14.27
N ALA A 408 -42.20 5.03 13.69
CA ALA A 408 -41.88 5.27 12.28
C ALA A 408 -40.39 5.02 11.99
N ALA A 409 -39.50 5.54 12.83
CA ALA A 409 -38.06 5.31 12.71
C ALA A 409 -37.68 3.83 12.87
N ALA A 410 -38.32 3.11 13.80
CA ALA A 410 -38.11 1.67 13.98
C ALA A 410 -38.60 0.86 12.76
N TYR A 411 -39.70 1.27 12.13
CA TYR A 411 -40.23 0.64 10.92
C TYR A 411 -39.32 0.86 9.70
N GLU A 412 -38.82 2.08 9.48
CA GLU A 412 -37.84 2.35 8.43
C GLU A 412 -36.53 1.57 8.66
N SER A 413 -36.07 1.52 9.91
CA SER A 413 -34.89 0.73 10.27
C SER A 413 -35.08 -0.76 9.97
N TYR A 414 -36.28 -1.31 10.23
CA TYR A 414 -36.63 -2.68 9.88
C TYR A 414 -36.64 -2.90 8.37
N ARG A 415 -37.29 -2.02 7.59
CA ARG A 415 -37.34 -2.13 6.11
C ARG A 415 -35.94 -2.11 5.50
N MET A 416 -35.06 -1.25 6.00
CA MET A 416 -33.67 -1.18 5.57
C MET A 416 -32.90 -2.44 5.95
N ARG A 417 -32.95 -2.85 7.24
CA ARG A 417 -32.20 -4.02 7.72
C ARG A 417 -32.67 -5.32 7.06
N SER A 418 -33.98 -5.55 6.96
CA SER A 418 -34.55 -6.74 6.32
C SER A 418 -34.15 -6.85 4.85
N SER A 419 -34.17 -5.75 4.11
CA SER A 419 -33.70 -5.73 2.73
C SER A 419 -32.21 -6.08 2.62
N VAL A 420 -31.36 -5.52 3.50
CA VAL A 420 -29.92 -5.83 3.55
C VAL A 420 -29.68 -7.29 3.92
N PHE A 421 -30.35 -7.80 4.96
CA PHE A 421 -30.23 -9.21 5.36
C PHE A 421 -30.70 -10.16 4.26
N ARG A 422 -31.80 -9.85 3.56
CA ARG A 422 -32.29 -10.65 2.43
C ARG A 422 -31.24 -10.76 1.33
N SER A 423 -30.67 -9.64 0.90
CA SER A 423 -29.69 -9.62 -0.19
C SER A 423 -28.36 -10.23 0.22
N THR A 424 -27.88 -9.97 1.44
CA THR A 424 -26.67 -10.62 1.95
C THR A 424 -26.88 -12.13 2.06
N PHE A 425 -28.03 -12.59 2.57
CA PHE A 425 -28.33 -14.02 2.68
C PHE A 425 -28.45 -14.70 1.32
N ALA A 426 -29.09 -14.05 0.34
CA ALA A 426 -29.14 -14.53 -1.04
C ALA A 426 -27.73 -14.65 -1.63
N LEU A 427 -26.89 -13.61 -1.51
CA LEU A 427 -25.51 -13.64 -2.00
C LEU A 427 -24.66 -14.70 -1.27
N SER A 428 -24.83 -14.86 0.04
CA SER A 428 -24.21 -15.94 0.83
C SER A 428 -24.51 -17.30 0.23
N MET A 429 -25.80 -17.58 0.00
CA MET A 429 -26.26 -18.85 -0.54
C MET A 429 -25.79 -19.06 -1.98
N GLY A 430 -25.75 -18.00 -2.79
CA GLY A 430 -25.14 -18.04 -4.12
C GLY A 430 -23.65 -18.40 -4.09
N LEU A 431 -22.90 -17.99 -3.08
CA LEU A 431 -21.48 -18.35 -2.93
C LEU A 431 -21.26 -19.72 -2.28
N LEU A 432 -22.22 -20.16 -1.45
CA LEU A 432 -22.14 -21.40 -0.70
C LEU A 432 -22.43 -22.62 -1.57
N ILE A 433 -23.49 -22.56 -2.40
CA ILE A 433 -23.95 -23.72 -3.19
C ILE A 433 -22.87 -24.22 -4.18
N PRO A 434 -22.20 -23.39 -4.98
CA PRO A 434 -21.15 -23.86 -5.89
C PRO A 434 -20.02 -24.60 -5.15
N ARG A 435 -19.68 -24.16 -3.93
CA ARG A 435 -18.62 -24.79 -3.11
C ARG A 435 -19.05 -26.11 -2.49
N LEU A 436 -20.30 -26.17 -2.02
CA LEU A 436 -20.89 -27.42 -1.52
C LEU A 436 -20.94 -28.49 -2.61
N VAL A 437 -21.38 -28.13 -3.81
CA VAL A 437 -21.47 -29.06 -4.95
C VAL A 437 -20.09 -29.60 -5.36
N ARG A 438 -19.02 -28.82 -5.15
CA ARG A 438 -17.63 -29.22 -5.44
C ARG A 438 -16.92 -29.96 -4.33
N GLY A 439 -17.50 -30.01 -3.13
CA GLY A 439 -16.84 -30.58 -1.94
C GLY A 439 -15.63 -29.77 -1.45
N ASP A 440 -15.49 -28.49 -1.85
CA ASP A 440 -14.33 -27.64 -1.55
C ASP A 440 -14.62 -26.55 -0.50
N LEU A 441 -15.67 -26.73 0.31
CA LEU A 441 -16.11 -25.74 1.29
C LEU A 441 -15.11 -25.58 2.45
N ASP A 442 -14.18 -24.63 2.31
CA ASP A 442 -13.46 -24.05 3.44
C ASP A 442 -14.30 -22.95 4.09
N LEU A 443 -14.87 -23.26 5.26
CA LEU A 443 -15.69 -22.35 6.04
C LEU A 443 -14.94 -21.05 6.39
N LYS A 444 -13.62 -21.08 6.62
CA LYS A 444 -12.84 -19.87 6.97
C LYS A 444 -12.77 -18.90 5.78
N SER A 445 -12.40 -19.41 4.60
CA SER A 445 -12.38 -18.62 3.37
C SER A 445 -13.77 -18.13 2.96
N TYR A 446 -14.81 -18.93 3.21
CA TYR A 446 -16.20 -18.55 2.98
C TYR A 446 -16.63 -17.38 3.88
N PHE A 447 -16.37 -17.43 5.19
CA PHE A 447 -16.71 -16.33 6.11
C PHE A 447 -15.91 -15.05 5.83
N LEU A 448 -14.64 -15.17 5.42
CA LEU A 448 -13.83 -14.02 5.01
C LEU A 448 -14.39 -13.36 3.73
N SER A 449 -14.76 -14.17 2.74
CA SER A 449 -15.42 -13.68 1.51
C SER A 449 -16.77 -13.05 1.82
N LEU A 450 -17.53 -13.65 2.73
CA LEU A 450 -18.85 -13.14 3.11
C LEU A 450 -18.75 -11.82 3.88
N SER A 451 -17.75 -11.69 4.76
CA SER A 451 -17.52 -10.46 5.53
C SER A 451 -17.09 -9.30 4.63
N SER A 452 -16.27 -9.56 3.60
CA SER A 452 -15.89 -8.53 2.62
C SER A 452 -17.07 -8.13 1.71
N LEU A 453 -17.92 -9.09 1.34
CA LEU A 453 -19.16 -8.84 0.57
C LEU A 453 -20.23 -8.10 1.38
N GLY A 454 -20.42 -8.44 2.67
CA GLY A 454 -21.39 -7.77 3.54
C GLY A 454 -21.08 -6.28 3.76
N LEU A 455 -19.80 -5.92 3.87
CA LEU A 455 -19.34 -4.54 3.91
C LEU A 455 -19.53 -3.82 2.57
N SER A 456 -19.32 -4.53 1.45
CA SER A 456 -19.44 -3.98 0.09
C SER A 456 -20.90 -3.77 -0.31
N ALA A 457 -21.81 -4.70 -0.01
CA ALA A 457 -23.24 -4.58 -0.32
C ALA A 457 -23.93 -3.46 0.48
N ALA A 458 -23.55 -3.28 1.75
CA ALA A 458 -24.03 -2.15 2.57
C ALA A 458 -23.51 -0.80 2.04
N ALA A 459 -22.24 -0.73 1.63
CA ALA A 459 -21.65 0.47 1.03
C ALA A 459 -22.28 0.82 -0.34
N VAL A 460 -22.46 -0.17 -1.21
CA VAL A 460 -23.09 -0.01 -2.54
C VAL A 460 -24.55 0.43 -2.39
N ARG A 461 -25.33 -0.15 -1.46
CA ARG A 461 -26.71 0.32 -1.22
C ARG A 461 -26.78 1.70 -0.59
N THR A 462 -25.89 2.04 0.34
CA THR A 462 -25.81 3.40 0.89
C THR A 462 -25.45 4.41 -0.21
N GLY A 463 -24.58 4.01 -1.15
CA GLY A 463 -24.27 4.77 -2.37
C GLY A 463 -25.46 4.89 -3.32
N ILE A 464 -26.20 3.81 -3.59
CA ILE A 464 -27.40 3.82 -4.45
C ILE A 464 -28.56 4.60 -3.81
N TYR A 465 -28.73 4.56 -2.48
CA TYR A 465 -29.75 5.33 -1.77
C TYR A 465 -29.39 6.83 -1.73
N GLY A 466 -28.10 7.13 -1.54
CA GLY A 466 -27.56 8.49 -1.69
C GLY A 466 -27.73 9.02 -3.11
N LEU A 467 -27.48 8.19 -4.13
CA LEU A 467 -27.71 8.49 -5.55
C LEU A 467 -29.19 8.66 -5.87
N ARG A 468 -30.09 7.82 -5.35
CA ARG A 468 -31.54 7.99 -5.54
C ARG A 468 -32.06 9.26 -4.88
N MET A 469 -31.51 9.64 -3.72
CA MET A 469 -31.82 10.91 -3.07
C MET A 469 -31.32 12.11 -3.86
N SER A 470 -30.05 12.11 -4.30
CA SER A 470 -29.48 13.21 -5.06
C SER A 470 -30.09 13.34 -6.47
N TYR A 471 -30.45 12.21 -7.10
CA TYR A 471 -31.12 12.17 -8.41
C TYR A 471 -32.58 12.61 -8.33
N ARG A 472 -33.32 12.26 -7.26
CA ARG A 472 -34.67 12.82 -6.99
C ARG A 472 -34.68 14.31 -6.68
N LEU A 473 -33.56 14.87 -6.24
CA LEU A 473 -33.43 16.31 -5.97
C LEU A 473 -33.03 17.12 -7.21
N THR A 474 -32.66 16.49 -8.34
CA THR A 474 -32.07 17.22 -9.47
C THR A 474 -32.73 17.02 -10.84
N HIS A 475 -33.56 15.99 -11.10
CA HIS A 475 -34.16 15.82 -12.44
C HIS A 475 -35.59 15.24 -12.43
N ASP A 476 -36.56 16.05 -12.88
CA ASP A 476 -37.82 15.60 -13.49
C ASP A 476 -37.54 15.15 -14.92
N PHE A 477 -37.01 13.93 -15.09
CA PHE A 477 -36.77 13.35 -16.41
C PHE A 477 -37.96 12.49 -16.83
N GLU A 478 -38.88 13.06 -17.61
CA GLU A 478 -39.90 12.29 -18.33
C GLU A 478 -39.22 11.49 -19.46
N LEU A 479 -39.05 10.18 -19.26
CA LEU A 479 -38.64 9.28 -20.33
C LEU A 479 -39.72 9.20 -21.42
N PRO A 480 -39.36 9.25 -22.72
CA PRO A 480 -40.33 9.17 -23.80
C PRO A 480 -41.10 7.84 -23.76
N ARG A 481 -42.39 7.90 -24.12
CA ARG A 481 -43.40 6.84 -23.96
C ARG A 481 -43.40 5.65 -24.94
N PRO A 482 -42.53 5.45 -25.96
CA PRO A 482 -42.80 4.41 -26.96
C PRO A 482 -42.54 2.96 -26.50
N PHE A 483 -42.13 2.71 -25.25
CA PHE A 483 -41.86 1.36 -24.73
C PHE A 483 -43.00 0.73 -23.91
N THR A 484 -44.18 1.36 -23.85
CA THR A 484 -45.33 0.86 -23.06
C THR A 484 -46.38 0.11 -23.87
N ALA A 485 -46.05 -0.39 -25.07
CA ALA A 485 -46.97 -1.25 -25.83
C ALA A 485 -47.03 -2.66 -25.21
N PRO A 486 -48.19 -3.12 -24.68
CA PRO A 486 -48.29 -4.34 -23.87
C PRO A 486 -48.11 -5.66 -24.64
N GLY A 487 -47.89 -5.63 -25.97
CA GLY A 487 -47.80 -6.83 -26.82
C GLY A 487 -46.38 -7.34 -27.13
N VAL A 488 -45.37 -6.47 -27.16
CA VAL A 488 -44.01 -6.83 -27.62
C VAL A 488 -43.07 -7.17 -26.46
N ALA A 489 -43.36 -6.69 -25.25
CA ALA A 489 -42.57 -6.96 -24.05
C ALA A 489 -42.59 -8.44 -23.62
N GLY A 490 -43.67 -9.19 -23.88
CA GLY A 490 -43.82 -10.57 -23.39
C GLY A 490 -42.90 -11.61 -24.06
N ARG A 491 -42.49 -11.40 -25.31
CA ARG A 491 -41.60 -12.33 -26.04
C ARG A 491 -40.13 -11.94 -25.97
N LEU A 492 -39.80 -10.64 -25.97
CA LEU A 492 -38.42 -10.18 -25.76
C LEU A 492 -37.99 -10.22 -24.28
N ALA A 493 -38.89 -10.20 -23.30
CA ALA A 493 -38.51 -10.36 -21.88
C ALA A 493 -37.98 -11.75 -21.53
N ARG A 494 -38.31 -12.81 -22.29
CA ARG A 494 -37.81 -14.17 -22.03
C ARG A 494 -36.37 -14.43 -22.49
N PHE A 495 -35.86 -13.66 -23.46
CA PHE A 495 -34.47 -13.78 -23.95
C PHE A 495 -33.63 -12.49 -23.76
N GLY A 496 -34.24 -11.31 -23.81
CA GLY A 496 -33.59 -10.00 -23.62
C GLY A 496 -33.46 -9.53 -22.17
N GLY A 497 -34.14 -10.19 -21.22
CA GLY A 497 -34.04 -9.88 -19.79
C GLY A 497 -32.64 -10.07 -19.21
N TRP A 498 -31.80 -10.88 -19.86
CA TRP A 498 -30.39 -11.05 -19.50
C TRP A 498 -29.53 -9.89 -20.06
N PHE A 499 -29.69 -9.48 -21.32
CA PHE A 499 -28.92 -8.37 -21.90
C PHE A 499 -29.13 -7.06 -21.13
N TYR A 500 -30.36 -6.81 -20.66
CA TYR A 500 -30.64 -5.67 -19.79
C TYR A 500 -29.87 -5.76 -18.47
N ARG A 501 -29.80 -6.94 -17.83
CA ARG A 501 -29.02 -7.15 -16.60
C ARG A 501 -27.51 -7.05 -16.82
N VAL A 502 -27.00 -7.45 -17.99
CA VAL A 502 -25.58 -7.32 -18.35
C VAL A 502 -25.20 -5.86 -18.58
N GLY A 503 -26.00 -5.10 -19.33
CA GLY A 503 -25.81 -3.66 -19.53
C GLY A 503 -25.90 -2.90 -18.20
N GLU A 504 -26.88 -3.25 -17.37
CA GLU A 504 -27.03 -2.75 -16.01
C GLU A 504 -25.80 -3.09 -15.15
N THR A 505 -25.26 -4.31 -15.25
CA THR A 505 -24.04 -4.71 -14.52
C THR A 505 -22.80 -3.98 -15.02
N ALA A 506 -22.64 -3.76 -16.33
CA ALA A 506 -21.51 -3.01 -16.88
C ALA A 506 -21.53 -1.53 -16.46
N VAL A 507 -22.72 -0.91 -16.44
CA VAL A 507 -22.93 0.43 -15.87
C VAL A 507 -22.63 0.43 -14.37
N ILE A 508 -23.11 -0.58 -13.62
CA ILE A 508 -22.80 -0.73 -12.18
C ILE A 508 -21.30 -0.86 -11.95
N LEU A 509 -20.55 -1.57 -12.80
CA LEU A 509 -19.10 -1.73 -12.67
C LEU A 509 -18.33 -0.45 -13.02
N TYR A 510 -18.74 0.27 -14.07
CA TYR A 510 -18.16 1.57 -14.39
C TYR A 510 -18.42 2.58 -13.26
N VAL A 511 -19.65 2.60 -12.74
CA VAL A 511 -20.02 3.40 -11.58
C VAL A 511 -19.27 2.91 -10.33
N ALA A 512 -19.00 1.61 -10.18
CA ALA A 512 -18.26 1.06 -9.06
C ALA A 512 -16.80 1.54 -9.03
N GLU A 513 -16.14 1.71 -10.17
CA GLU A 513 -14.78 2.26 -10.25
C GLU A 513 -14.76 3.73 -9.81
N GLN A 514 -15.69 4.55 -10.30
CA GLN A 514 -15.84 5.94 -9.85
C GLN A 514 -16.23 6.03 -8.37
N LEU A 515 -17.11 5.14 -7.89
CA LEU A 515 -17.49 5.05 -6.47
C LEU A 515 -16.32 4.59 -5.60
N GLU A 516 -15.44 3.72 -6.10
CA GLU A 516 -14.26 3.28 -5.38
C GLU A 516 -13.27 4.44 -5.24
N GLU A 517 -12.99 5.19 -6.30
CA GLU A 517 -12.12 6.36 -6.24
C GLU A 517 -12.69 7.43 -5.30
N THR A 518 -13.97 7.74 -5.44
CA THR A 518 -14.69 8.69 -4.58
C THR A 518 -14.71 8.21 -3.13
N GLY A 519 -14.93 6.91 -2.91
CA GLY A 519 -14.93 6.29 -1.58
C GLY A 519 -13.56 6.31 -0.92
N ARG A 520 -12.50 5.97 -1.66
CA ARG A 520 -11.10 6.06 -1.18
C ARG A 520 -10.73 7.51 -0.88
N ALA A 521 -11.11 8.46 -1.75
CA ALA A 521 -10.89 9.88 -1.51
C ALA A 521 -11.61 10.36 -0.24
N PHE A 522 -12.87 9.97 -0.05
CA PHE A 522 -13.65 10.28 1.15
C PHE A 522 -13.03 9.70 2.42
N VAL A 523 -12.59 8.43 2.40
CA VAL A 523 -11.94 7.79 3.55
C VAL A 523 -10.61 8.46 3.87
N ARG A 524 -9.80 8.80 2.85
CA ARG A 524 -8.54 9.54 3.03
C ARG A 524 -8.78 10.92 3.63
N LYS A 525 -9.72 11.68 3.08
CA LYS A 525 -10.16 12.98 3.61
C LYS A 525 -10.54 12.90 5.08
N ARG A 526 -11.42 11.94 5.41
CA ARG A 526 -11.88 11.72 6.79
C ARG A 526 -10.73 11.36 7.71
N LYS A 527 -9.77 10.53 7.25
CA LYS A 527 -8.59 10.14 8.01
C LYS A 527 -7.68 11.35 8.27
N ALA A 528 -7.40 12.16 7.25
CA ALA A 528 -6.55 13.34 7.37
C ALA A 528 -7.16 14.37 8.35
N ARG A 529 -8.45 14.71 8.21
CA ARG A 529 -9.16 15.57 9.16
C ARG A 529 -9.22 15.00 10.58
N SER A 530 -9.37 13.68 10.71
CA SER A 530 -9.35 13.02 12.03
C SER A 530 -7.97 13.09 12.68
N ALA A 531 -6.89 13.09 11.91
CA ALA A 531 -5.53 13.25 12.45
C ALA A 531 -5.34 14.64 13.09
N VAL A 532 -5.81 15.70 12.42
CA VAL A 532 -5.81 17.07 12.95
C VAL A 532 -6.69 17.16 14.21
N ALA A 533 -7.93 16.67 14.15
CA ALA A 533 -8.83 16.71 15.31
C ALA A 533 -8.27 15.95 16.52
N ASN A 534 -7.66 14.77 16.30
CA ASN A 534 -7.02 14.01 17.37
C ASN A 534 -5.78 14.72 17.93
N ALA A 535 -5.00 15.41 17.10
CA ALA A 535 -3.86 16.20 17.56
C ALA A 535 -4.30 17.41 18.37
N ALA A 536 -5.37 18.10 17.94
CA ALA A 536 -5.97 19.19 18.69
C ALA A 536 -6.56 18.73 20.03
N GLN A 537 -7.18 17.54 20.07
CA GLN A 537 -7.61 16.92 21.32
C GLN A 537 -6.42 16.65 22.27
N ARG A 538 -5.32 16.10 21.76
CA ARG A 538 -4.10 15.89 22.56
C ARG A 538 -3.52 17.21 23.07
N LEU A 539 -3.52 18.26 22.26
CA LEU A 539 -3.14 19.60 22.70
C LEU A 539 -4.03 20.04 23.89
N ALA A 540 -5.35 20.01 23.75
CA ALA A 540 -6.28 20.38 24.83
C ALA A 540 -6.08 19.56 26.11
N GLU A 541 -5.86 18.24 25.97
CA GLU A 541 -5.52 17.35 27.10
C GLU A 541 -4.20 17.74 27.76
N ARG A 542 -3.19 18.13 26.98
CA ARG A 542 -1.88 18.56 27.47
C ARG A 542 -1.97 19.91 28.18
N LEU A 543 -2.72 20.88 27.65
CA LEU A 543 -2.91 22.20 28.28
C LEU A 543 -3.48 22.10 29.70
N ARG A 544 -4.27 21.05 29.97
CA ARG A 544 -4.81 20.78 31.31
C ARG A 544 -3.72 20.38 32.32
N THR A 545 -2.71 19.63 31.89
CA THR A 545 -1.72 19.01 32.77
C THR A 545 -0.35 19.65 32.69
N ALA A 546 -0.10 20.45 31.65
CA ALA A 546 1.20 21.05 31.39
C ALA A 546 1.62 21.90 32.56
N LYS A 547 2.88 21.78 32.97
CA LYS A 547 3.48 22.63 34.01
C LYS A 547 4.42 23.65 33.42
N GLU A 548 5.08 23.29 32.32
CA GLU A 548 6.13 24.07 31.69
C GLU A 548 5.74 24.51 30.26
N PRO A 549 6.22 25.68 29.77
CA PRO A 549 5.97 26.16 28.41
C PRO A 549 6.41 25.19 27.31
N GLU A 550 7.49 24.43 27.52
CA GLU A 550 8.02 23.48 26.55
C GLU A 550 7.04 22.32 26.28
N GLU A 551 6.25 21.92 27.28
CA GLU A 551 5.25 20.87 27.12
C GLU A 551 4.10 21.33 26.21
N VAL A 552 3.73 22.61 26.30
CA VAL A 552 2.73 23.25 25.43
C VAL A 552 3.30 23.43 24.03
N ALA A 553 4.55 23.89 23.90
CA ALA A 553 5.23 24.05 22.62
C ALA A 553 5.29 22.71 21.87
N ALA A 554 5.69 21.63 22.53
CA ALA A 554 5.78 20.30 21.93
C ALA A 554 4.42 19.79 21.42
N ALA A 555 3.35 19.98 22.20
CA ALA A 555 2.00 19.60 21.78
C ALA A 555 1.47 20.48 20.62
N GLY A 556 1.81 21.77 20.62
CA GLY A 556 1.50 22.67 19.51
C GLY A 556 2.21 22.25 18.21
N GLU A 557 3.49 21.87 18.28
CA GLU A 557 4.25 21.35 17.14
C GLU A 557 3.68 20.01 16.61
N GLU A 558 3.14 19.14 17.48
CA GLU A 558 2.41 17.95 17.02
C GLU A 558 1.15 18.29 16.23
N LEU A 559 0.42 19.33 16.64
CA LEU A 559 -0.74 19.82 15.90
C LEU A 559 -0.33 20.42 14.56
N SER A 560 0.74 21.21 14.51
CA SER A 560 1.30 21.77 13.27
C SER A 560 1.62 20.67 12.25
N LYS A 561 2.29 19.60 12.69
CA LYS A 561 2.59 18.44 11.83
C LYS A 561 1.34 17.77 11.28
N ALA A 562 0.26 17.71 12.06
CA ALA A 562 -1.00 17.14 11.60
C ALA A 562 -1.67 18.03 10.54
N TRP A 563 -1.60 19.35 10.70
CA TRP A 563 -2.07 20.31 9.69
C TRP A 563 -1.23 20.27 8.41
N ASP A 564 0.10 20.16 8.51
CA ASP A 564 0.97 19.98 7.34
C ASP A 564 0.59 18.72 6.56
N ALA A 565 0.39 17.60 7.25
CA ALA A 565 -0.08 16.36 6.61
C ALA A 565 -1.47 16.51 5.96
N TYR A 566 -2.36 17.33 6.52
CA TYR A 566 -3.66 17.62 5.90
C TYR A 566 -3.50 18.50 4.66
N ARG A 567 -2.63 19.52 4.70
CA ARG A 567 -2.28 20.35 3.54
C ARG A 567 -1.61 19.55 2.42
N GLU A 568 -0.74 18.60 2.75
CA GLU A 568 -0.16 17.64 1.80
C GLU A 568 -1.24 16.76 1.16
N TYR A 569 -2.21 16.29 1.96
CA TYR A 569 -3.36 15.55 1.43
C TYR A 569 -4.15 16.39 0.40
N LEU A 570 -4.35 17.68 0.66
CA LEU A 570 -5.02 18.58 -0.30
C LEU A 570 -4.22 18.76 -1.61
N TYR A 571 -2.90 18.59 -1.59
CA TYR A 571 -2.05 18.62 -2.78
C TYR A 571 -2.02 17.31 -3.58
N GLU A 572 -2.50 16.19 -3.03
CA GLU A 572 -2.43 14.88 -3.71
C GLU A 572 -2.90 14.91 -5.17
N PRO A 573 -4.02 15.57 -5.54
CA PRO A 573 -4.47 15.63 -6.94
C PRO A 573 -3.45 16.33 -7.87
N LEU A 574 -2.87 17.44 -7.43
CA LEU A 574 -1.85 18.18 -8.19
C LEU A 574 -0.58 17.33 -8.38
N LEU A 575 -0.15 16.65 -7.31
CA LEU A 575 1.02 15.76 -7.37
C LEU A 575 0.77 14.54 -8.27
N ALA A 576 -0.45 13.99 -8.27
CA ALA A 576 -0.83 12.91 -9.16
C ALA A 576 -0.74 13.33 -10.64
N GLU A 577 -1.17 14.53 -10.98
CA GLU A 577 -1.05 15.04 -12.35
C GLU A 577 0.41 15.30 -12.74
N LYS A 578 1.28 15.73 -11.81
CA LYS A 578 2.74 15.84 -12.05
C LYS A 578 3.36 14.48 -12.37
N VAL A 579 2.95 13.41 -11.66
CA VAL A 579 3.40 12.04 -11.95
C VAL A 579 2.94 11.58 -13.32
N GLU A 580 1.69 11.88 -13.68
CA GLU A 580 1.12 11.52 -14.97
C GLU A 580 1.79 12.28 -16.13
N TYR A 581 2.06 13.58 -15.95
CA TYR A 581 2.83 14.38 -16.89
C TYR A 581 4.22 13.79 -17.13
N LYS A 582 4.95 13.44 -16.07
CA LYS A 582 6.25 12.77 -16.17
C LYS A 582 6.15 11.46 -16.95
N ARG A 583 5.12 10.64 -16.70
CA ARG A 583 4.90 9.38 -17.43
C ARG A 583 4.68 9.61 -18.93
N ARG A 584 3.96 10.67 -19.30
CA ARG A 584 3.75 11.07 -20.71
C ARG A 584 5.06 11.52 -21.36
N LEU A 585 5.87 12.34 -20.67
CA LEU A 585 7.20 12.74 -21.15
C LEU A 585 8.15 11.55 -21.32
N GLU A 586 8.17 10.61 -20.38
CA GLU A 586 8.96 9.37 -20.49
C GLU A 586 8.50 8.49 -21.66
N ALA A 587 7.21 8.50 -22.01
CA ALA A 587 6.72 7.83 -23.20
C ALA A 587 7.21 8.51 -24.48
N ALA A 588 7.14 9.84 -24.56
CA ALA A 588 7.64 10.62 -25.69
C ALA A 588 9.16 10.46 -25.87
N ALA A 589 9.94 10.51 -24.78
CA ALA A 589 11.38 10.30 -24.81
C ALA A 589 11.78 8.90 -25.32
N ARG A 590 11.04 7.85 -24.90
CA ARG A 590 11.25 6.48 -25.42
C ARG A 590 10.94 6.38 -26.91
N GLU A 591 9.96 7.11 -27.40
CA GLU A 591 9.64 7.16 -28.82
C GLU A 591 10.73 7.89 -29.62
N ALA A 592 11.29 8.98 -29.09
CA ALA A 592 12.43 9.67 -29.69
C ALA A 592 13.64 8.73 -29.86
N ILE A 593 13.99 7.97 -28.81
CA ILE A 593 15.08 6.99 -28.87
C ILE A 593 14.81 5.93 -29.95
N ARG A 594 13.57 5.42 -30.04
CA ARG A 594 13.18 4.45 -31.07
C ARG A 594 13.27 5.00 -32.49
N ALA A 595 13.07 6.31 -32.68
CA ALA A 595 13.20 6.94 -33.98
C ALA A 595 14.65 6.85 -34.48
N GLU A 596 15.62 7.14 -33.62
CA GLU A 596 17.05 7.04 -33.96
C GLU A 596 17.50 5.59 -34.17
N ASP A 597 17.01 4.65 -33.37
CA ASP A 597 17.27 3.22 -33.58
C ASP A 597 16.67 2.74 -34.92
N LYS A 598 15.49 3.24 -35.28
CA LYS A 598 14.84 2.94 -36.57
C LYS A 598 15.61 3.53 -37.74
N ARG A 599 16.16 4.75 -37.61
CA ARG A 599 17.06 5.35 -38.61
C ARG A 599 18.25 4.45 -38.87
N ARG A 600 18.98 4.05 -37.82
CA ARG A 600 20.10 3.13 -37.91
C ARG A 600 19.70 1.80 -38.55
N ALA A 601 18.59 1.21 -38.11
CA ALA A 601 18.09 -0.05 -38.67
C ALA A 601 17.69 0.04 -40.15
N VAL A 602 17.12 1.17 -40.59
CA VAL A 602 16.76 1.42 -41.99
C VAL A 602 18.03 1.51 -42.85
N LEU A 603 19.03 2.28 -42.42
CA LEU A 603 20.31 2.37 -43.12
C LEU A 603 21.00 1.01 -43.25
N THR A 604 21.07 0.24 -42.16
CA THR A 604 21.69 -1.10 -42.16
C THR A 604 20.93 -2.09 -43.06
N ARG A 605 19.59 -2.12 -43.01
CA ARG A 605 18.79 -3.09 -43.79
C ARG A 605 18.78 -2.79 -45.29
N LEU A 606 18.88 -1.53 -45.67
CA LEU A 606 18.84 -1.11 -47.07
C LEU A 606 20.17 -1.36 -47.79
N GLY A 607 21.29 -1.46 -47.07
CA GLY A 607 22.61 -1.76 -47.66
C GLY A 607 22.70 -3.08 -48.44
N GLY A 608 21.80 -4.04 -48.22
CA GLY A 608 21.77 -5.32 -48.93
C GLY A 608 20.72 -5.46 -50.04
N ARG A 609 20.03 -4.38 -50.45
CA ARG A 609 18.89 -4.43 -51.41
C ARG A 609 18.99 -3.37 -52.51
N GLU A 610 19.78 -3.64 -53.55
CA GLU A 610 20.07 -2.66 -54.61
C GLU A 610 18.86 -2.11 -55.36
N GLU A 611 17.87 -2.94 -55.68
CA GLU A 611 16.67 -2.50 -56.41
C GLU A 611 15.84 -1.49 -55.59
N LEU A 612 15.72 -1.75 -54.29
CA LEU A 612 15.03 -0.86 -53.36
C LEU A 612 15.81 0.44 -53.15
N LEU A 613 17.15 0.36 -53.09
CA LEU A 613 18.02 1.53 -53.04
C LEU A 613 17.85 2.42 -54.28
N ARG A 614 17.82 1.84 -55.50
CA ARG A 614 17.56 2.59 -56.74
C ARG A 614 16.22 3.33 -56.67
N SER A 615 15.16 2.65 -56.26
CA SER A 615 13.83 3.25 -56.13
C SER A 615 13.75 4.34 -55.06
N LEU A 616 14.45 4.18 -53.93
CA LEU A 616 14.49 5.18 -52.86
C LEU A 616 15.32 6.40 -53.26
N ARG A 617 16.48 6.21 -53.91
CA ARG A 617 17.29 7.32 -54.45
C ARG A 617 16.53 8.12 -55.49
N GLN A 618 15.79 7.45 -56.38
CA GLN A 618 14.96 8.14 -57.36
C GLN A 618 13.86 9.01 -56.72
N ARG A 619 13.30 8.59 -55.58
CA ARG A 619 12.21 9.31 -54.90
C ARG A 619 12.68 10.34 -53.87
N HIS A 620 13.84 10.15 -53.27
CA HIS A 620 14.29 10.91 -52.10
C HIS A 620 15.70 11.51 -52.26
N GLY A 621 16.36 11.32 -53.40
CA GLY A 621 17.72 11.79 -53.64
C GLY A 621 18.74 10.81 -53.05
N THR A 622 19.04 10.95 -51.77
CA THR A 622 19.98 10.07 -51.06
C THR A 622 19.30 9.12 -50.08
N LEU A 623 20.03 8.10 -49.62
CA LEU A 623 19.53 7.17 -48.60
C LEU A 623 19.43 7.88 -47.24
N GLU A 624 20.37 8.77 -46.97
CA GLU A 624 20.44 9.66 -45.83
C GLU A 624 19.22 10.59 -45.79
N ASP A 625 18.83 11.18 -46.92
CA ASP A 625 17.63 12.04 -47.00
C ASP A 625 16.36 11.27 -46.65
N TYR A 626 16.21 10.05 -47.16
CA TYR A 626 15.08 9.18 -46.81
C TYR A 626 15.06 8.84 -45.31
N ALA A 627 16.22 8.47 -44.75
CA ALA A 627 16.35 8.12 -43.35
C ALA A 627 16.11 9.33 -42.43
N ASN A 628 16.60 10.51 -42.82
CA ASN A 628 16.41 11.77 -42.12
C ASN A 628 14.95 12.21 -42.17
N ARG A 629 14.24 12.03 -43.29
CA ARG A 629 12.80 12.30 -43.38
C ARG A 629 11.99 11.43 -42.41
N ILE A 630 12.31 10.14 -42.30
CA ILE A 630 11.66 9.25 -41.31
C ILE A 630 11.89 9.77 -39.89
N VAL A 631 13.11 10.22 -39.56
CA VAL A 631 13.40 10.80 -38.25
C VAL A 631 12.63 12.09 -38.04
N ALA A 632 12.63 13.02 -39.00
CA ALA A 632 11.89 14.28 -38.91
C ALA A 632 10.39 14.06 -38.68
N GLU A 633 9.76 13.09 -39.37
CA GLU A 633 8.35 12.71 -39.13
C GLU A 633 8.11 12.12 -37.73
N HIS A 634 9.08 11.40 -37.17
CA HIS A 634 9.01 10.88 -35.81
C HIS A 634 9.26 11.96 -34.77
N GLU A 635 10.24 12.85 -34.99
CA GLU A 635 10.53 14.01 -34.16
C GLU A 635 9.34 14.95 -34.08
N GLY A 636 8.67 15.24 -35.21
CA GLY A 636 7.44 16.03 -35.23
C GLY A 636 6.34 15.46 -34.33
N ARG A 637 6.13 14.13 -34.36
CA ARG A 637 5.16 13.44 -33.48
C ARG A 637 5.58 13.44 -32.01
N VAL A 638 6.88 13.33 -31.73
CA VAL A 638 7.40 13.42 -30.36
C VAL A 638 7.18 14.82 -29.81
N LEU A 639 7.48 15.85 -30.60
CA LEU A 639 7.24 17.26 -30.25
C LEU A 639 5.76 17.50 -30.00
N GLU A 640 4.87 17.07 -30.90
CA GLU A 640 3.42 17.16 -30.72
C GLU A 640 2.96 16.50 -29.42
N ARG A 641 3.50 15.32 -29.07
CA ARG A 641 3.18 14.62 -27.80
C ARG A 641 3.71 15.35 -26.57
N VAL A 642 4.90 15.96 -26.66
CA VAL A 642 5.47 16.75 -25.57
C VAL A 642 4.63 18.01 -25.35
N GLU A 643 4.28 18.72 -26.43
CA GLU A 643 3.40 19.89 -26.39
C GLU A 643 2.02 19.55 -25.82
N GLU A 644 1.40 18.47 -26.31
CA GLU A 644 0.12 17.99 -25.81
C GLU A 644 0.20 17.62 -24.32
N ALA A 645 1.23 16.89 -23.90
CA ALA A 645 1.43 16.52 -22.50
C ALA A 645 1.60 17.76 -21.62
N THR A 646 2.35 18.76 -22.09
CA THR A 646 2.61 20.02 -21.40
C THR A 646 1.34 20.85 -21.29
N ALA A 647 0.58 21.03 -22.38
CA ALA A 647 -0.67 21.76 -22.39
C ALA A 647 -1.74 21.13 -21.49
N ARG A 648 -1.84 19.79 -21.51
CA ARG A 648 -2.74 19.05 -20.62
C ARG A 648 -2.35 19.22 -19.15
N TYR A 649 -1.05 19.12 -18.84
CA TYR A 649 -0.55 19.34 -17.49
C TYR A 649 -0.81 20.76 -17.00
N ALA A 650 -0.51 21.78 -17.81
CA ALA A 650 -0.75 23.18 -17.47
C ALA A 650 -2.22 23.43 -17.11
N LYS A 651 -3.15 22.99 -17.97
CA LYS A 651 -4.60 23.11 -17.75
C LYS A 651 -5.08 22.38 -16.49
N ALA A 652 -4.60 21.16 -16.26
CA ALA A 652 -4.98 20.38 -15.09
C ALA A 652 -4.38 20.95 -13.80
N SER A 653 -3.11 21.40 -13.84
CA SER A 653 -2.43 22.05 -12.73
C SER A 653 -3.14 23.35 -12.33
N GLU A 654 -3.49 24.20 -13.30
CA GLU A 654 -4.26 25.42 -13.07
C GLU A 654 -5.61 25.11 -12.38
N LYS A 655 -6.36 24.14 -12.91
CA LYS A 655 -7.62 23.69 -12.30
C LYS A 655 -7.43 23.22 -10.85
N HIS A 656 -6.40 22.41 -10.58
CA HIS A 656 -6.14 21.89 -9.24
C HIS A 656 -5.67 22.98 -8.27
N LEU A 657 -4.88 23.94 -8.74
CA LEU A 657 -4.47 25.09 -7.95
C LEU A 657 -5.66 26.00 -7.63
N HIS A 658 -6.53 26.29 -8.61
CA HIS A 658 -7.77 27.03 -8.39
C HIS A 658 -8.67 26.32 -7.35
N ALA A 659 -8.87 25.01 -7.50
CA ALA A 659 -9.66 24.24 -6.54
C ALA A 659 -9.07 24.28 -5.11
N LEU A 660 -7.73 24.33 -5.01
CA LEU A 660 -7.02 24.35 -3.73
C LEU A 660 -7.03 25.72 -3.05
N TYR A 661 -6.91 26.81 -3.81
CA TYR A 661 -6.71 28.17 -3.29
C TYR A 661 -7.94 29.07 -3.37
N GLU A 662 -8.89 28.77 -4.25
CA GLU A 662 -10.06 29.62 -4.47
C GLU A 662 -11.36 28.91 -4.10
N GLU A 663 -11.47 27.62 -4.40
CA GLU A 663 -12.62 26.79 -4.02
C GLU A 663 -12.45 26.21 -2.60
N GLY A 664 -13.44 25.42 -2.17
CA GLY A 664 -13.40 24.72 -0.88
C GLY A 664 -13.41 25.63 0.36
N LYS A 665 -13.63 26.93 0.18
CA LYS A 665 -13.76 27.90 1.26
C LYS A 665 -14.96 27.56 2.12
N ARG A 666 -14.73 27.50 3.42
CA ARG A 666 -15.79 27.29 4.40
C ARG A 666 -16.55 28.59 4.61
N THR A 667 -17.88 28.49 4.60
CA THR A 667 -18.80 29.62 4.79
C THR A 667 -19.20 29.85 6.24
N ALA A 668 -19.18 28.80 7.08
CA ALA A 668 -19.45 28.91 8.51
C ALA A 668 -18.28 29.57 9.27
N PRO A 669 -18.30 29.66 10.62
CA PRO A 669 -17.12 29.86 11.47
C PRO A 669 -16.35 28.54 11.75
N PHE A 670 -15.05 28.64 12.07
CA PHE A 670 -14.19 27.44 12.24
C PHE A 670 -14.61 26.68 13.50
N PHE A 671 -14.65 27.40 14.61
CA PHE A 671 -15.25 26.93 15.84
C PHE A 671 -16.77 26.96 15.70
N PRO A 672 -17.46 25.89 16.09
CA PRO A 672 -18.89 25.99 16.28
C PRO A 672 -19.16 27.05 17.34
N ASP A 673 -20.10 27.95 17.05
CA ASP A 673 -20.58 28.94 18.01
C ASP A 673 -21.46 28.24 19.05
N THR A 674 -20.79 27.57 19.99
CA THR A 674 -21.43 26.78 21.03
C THR A 674 -20.82 27.14 22.37
N PRO A 675 -21.64 27.23 23.43
CA PRO A 675 -21.16 27.61 24.77
C PRO A 675 -20.03 26.70 25.31
N ASP A 676 -19.96 25.46 24.82
CA ASP A 676 -18.99 24.44 25.22
C ASP A 676 -17.66 24.47 24.43
N SER A 677 -17.47 25.41 23.47
CA SER A 677 -16.26 25.49 22.63
C SER A 677 -15.01 25.90 23.42
N ALA A 678 -15.06 27.00 24.17
CA ALA A 678 -13.96 27.46 25.02
C ALA A 678 -13.62 26.41 26.10
N TRP A 679 -14.65 25.81 26.70
CA TRP A 679 -14.50 24.72 27.66
C TRP A 679 -13.79 23.50 27.08
N SER A 680 -14.16 23.07 25.86
CA SER A 680 -13.56 21.92 25.19
C SER A 680 -12.09 22.17 24.81
N LEU A 681 -11.76 23.37 24.31
CA LEU A 681 -10.39 23.78 23.99
C LEU A 681 -9.51 23.88 25.23
N GLY A 682 -10.08 24.28 26.36
CA GLY A 682 -9.43 24.29 27.67
C GLY A 682 -9.27 22.90 28.31
N GLY A 683 -9.41 21.81 27.56
CA GLY A 683 -9.22 20.45 28.09
C GLY A 683 -10.39 19.92 28.90
N ALA A 684 -11.59 20.50 28.73
CA ALA A 684 -12.86 19.99 29.26
C ALA A 684 -12.85 19.74 30.78
N LEU A 685 -12.32 20.69 31.56
CA LEU A 685 -12.23 20.60 33.02
C LEU A 685 -13.63 20.73 33.66
N PRO A 686 -14.02 19.81 34.57
CA PRO A 686 -15.26 19.95 35.34
C PRO A 686 -15.30 21.25 36.14
N GLY A 687 -16.40 21.99 36.06
CA GLY A 687 -16.64 23.23 36.82
C GLY A 687 -15.93 24.48 36.28
N SER A 688 -15.15 24.38 35.21
CA SER A 688 -14.57 25.59 34.59
C SER A 688 -15.62 26.37 33.80
N GLU A 689 -15.33 27.63 33.50
CA GLU A 689 -16.18 28.47 32.66
C GLU A 689 -16.55 27.76 31.34
N GLY A 690 -17.84 27.81 30.98
CA GLY A 690 -18.39 27.12 29.81
C GLY A 690 -18.68 25.62 29.97
N ASP A 691 -18.46 25.01 31.14
CA ASP A 691 -18.84 23.61 31.39
C ASP A 691 -20.36 23.45 31.31
N PRO A 692 -20.90 22.65 30.38
CA PRO A 692 -22.36 22.50 30.22
C PRO A 692 -23.07 21.88 31.44
N TYR A 693 -22.34 21.35 32.44
CA TYR A 693 -22.89 20.78 33.67
C TYR A 693 -22.41 21.49 34.94
N GLY A 694 -21.69 22.61 34.83
CA GLY A 694 -21.16 23.39 35.96
C GLY A 694 -20.39 22.52 36.96
N GLU A 695 -20.64 22.70 38.26
CA GLU A 695 -19.93 21.97 39.32
C GLU A 695 -20.39 20.51 39.53
N ARG A 696 -21.40 20.02 38.78
CA ARG A 696 -21.96 18.68 39.00
C ARG A 696 -20.92 17.57 38.80
N LYS A 697 -20.83 16.64 39.75
CA LYS A 697 -19.84 15.52 39.75
C LYS A 697 -20.47 14.14 39.49
N ASP A 698 -21.79 14.08 39.32
CA ASP A 698 -22.52 12.82 39.15
C ASP A 698 -22.16 12.10 37.82
N PHE A 699 -22.59 10.84 37.71
CA PHE A 699 -22.32 10.01 36.52
C PHE A 699 -22.88 10.62 35.23
N VAL A 700 -24.05 11.26 35.29
CA VAL A 700 -24.69 11.89 34.14
C VAL A 700 -23.86 13.09 33.67
N ALA A 701 -23.39 13.94 34.59
CA ALA A 701 -22.49 15.04 34.27
C ALA A 701 -21.17 14.56 33.63
N ARG A 702 -20.58 13.46 34.13
CA ARG A 702 -19.37 12.88 33.52
C ARG A 702 -19.62 12.35 32.10
N LEU A 703 -20.73 11.66 31.88
CA LEU A 703 -21.10 11.17 30.55
C LEU A 703 -21.42 12.34 29.61
N GLY A 704 -22.20 13.31 30.08
CA GLY A 704 -22.58 14.50 29.34
C GLY A 704 -21.38 15.33 28.88
N ARG A 705 -20.37 15.52 29.74
CA ARG A 705 -19.09 16.16 29.37
C ARG A 705 -18.35 15.40 28.27
N ARG A 706 -18.27 14.07 28.38
CA ARG A 706 -17.65 13.24 27.32
C ARG A 706 -18.38 13.38 25.98
N VAL A 707 -19.72 13.43 26.01
CA VAL A 707 -20.55 13.62 24.81
C VAL A 707 -20.35 15.01 24.23
N ALA A 708 -20.37 16.06 25.05
CA ALA A 708 -20.14 17.45 24.63
C ALA A 708 -18.75 17.62 23.99
N SER A 709 -17.70 17.14 24.65
CA SER A 709 -16.33 17.17 24.11
C SER A 709 -16.22 16.37 22.80
N SER A 710 -16.79 15.16 22.74
CA SER A 710 -16.80 14.37 21.50
C SER A 710 -17.55 15.06 20.36
N ARG A 711 -18.65 15.75 20.67
CA ARG A 711 -19.44 16.52 19.70
C ARG A 711 -18.65 17.72 19.19
N PHE A 712 -17.94 18.44 20.06
CA PHE A 712 -17.05 19.52 19.67
C PHE A 712 -15.98 19.04 18.68
N TRP A 713 -15.21 17.99 19.02
CA TRP A 713 -14.17 17.46 18.12
C TRP A 713 -14.72 16.90 16.81
N TRP A 714 -15.91 16.29 16.84
CA TRP A 714 -16.59 15.83 15.64
C TRP A 714 -17.00 17.01 14.73
N ARG A 715 -17.49 18.11 15.30
CA ARG A 715 -17.83 19.35 14.57
C ARG A 715 -16.59 20.04 14.03
N LEU A 716 -15.54 20.19 14.83
CA LEU A 716 -14.26 20.75 14.40
C LEU A 716 -13.72 19.99 13.18
N ARG A 717 -13.76 18.66 13.22
CA ARG A 717 -13.39 17.81 12.07
C ARG A 717 -14.27 18.06 10.84
N GLY A 718 -15.57 18.29 11.02
CA GLY A 718 -16.50 18.60 9.93
C GLY A 718 -16.23 19.96 9.28
N ASN A 719 -15.83 20.93 10.10
CA ASN A 719 -15.62 22.34 9.76
C ASN A 719 -14.20 22.68 9.32
N MET A 720 -13.30 21.72 9.07
CA MET A 720 -11.99 22.04 8.49
C MET A 720 -12.15 22.47 7.04
N SER A 721 -11.55 23.60 6.67
CA SER A 721 -11.58 24.06 5.29
C SER A 721 -10.88 23.08 4.34
N GLU A 722 -11.29 23.09 3.07
CA GLU A 722 -10.56 22.45 1.97
C GLU A 722 -9.73 23.46 1.20
N ASN A 723 -9.94 24.73 1.47
CA ASN A 723 -9.15 25.82 0.95
C ASN A 723 -7.83 25.92 1.71
N ARG A 724 -6.72 25.83 1.00
CA ARG A 724 -5.38 25.79 1.58
C ARG A 724 -5.06 27.02 2.44
N LEU A 725 -5.37 28.23 1.97
CA LEU A 725 -5.10 29.44 2.76
C LEU A 725 -5.92 29.46 4.05
N GLN A 726 -7.19 29.06 3.97
CA GLN A 726 -8.04 28.99 5.14
C GLN A 726 -7.60 27.90 6.13
N THR A 727 -6.88 26.85 5.72
CA THR A 727 -6.31 25.88 6.68
C THR A 727 -5.24 26.50 7.58
N TRP A 728 -4.46 27.47 7.10
CA TRP A 728 -3.55 28.23 7.94
C TRP A 728 -4.29 29.13 8.92
N SER A 729 -5.38 29.76 8.47
CA SER A 729 -6.23 30.57 9.35
C SER A 729 -6.94 29.72 10.40
N ASP A 730 -7.44 28.53 10.04
CA ASP A 730 -8.07 27.56 10.95
C ASP A 730 -7.05 27.08 12.01
N GLU A 731 -5.81 26.77 11.60
CA GLU A 731 -4.72 26.40 12.51
C GLU A 731 -4.38 27.55 13.47
N ARG A 732 -4.20 28.76 12.95
CA ARG A 732 -3.90 29.96 13.74
C ARG A 732 -5.00 30.22 14.78
N ALA A 733 -6.26 30.15 14.36
CA ALA A 733 -7.41 30.36 15.24
C ALA A 733 -7.43 29.36 16.41
N LEU A 734 -6.93 28.13 16.21
CA LEU A 734 -6.80 27.12 17.26
C LEU A 734 -5.72 27.48 18.27
N TYR A 735 -4.56 27.95 17.82
CA TYR A 735 -3.51 28.44 18.73
C TYR A 735 -3.95 29.70 19.49
N GLU A 736 -4.61 30.65 18.83
CA GLU A 736 -5.12 31.88 19.45
C GLU A 736 -6.16 31.56 20.53
N ALA A 737 -7.19 30.75 20.21
CA ALA A 737 -8.22 30.37 21.18
C ALA A 737 -7.67 29.57 22.37
N ALA A 738 -6.67 28.70 22.13
CA ALA A 738 -6.00 27.96 23.18
C ALA A 738 -5.15 28.87 24.08
N ALA A 739 -4.44 29.85 23.50
CA ALA A 739 -3.67 30.84 24.24
C ALA A 739 -4.56 31.75 25.11
N GLU A 740 -5.68 32.22 24.56
CA GLU A 740 -6.69 32.99 25.30
C GLU A 740 -7.24 32.20 26.48
N THR A 741 -7.54 30.91 26.27
CA THR A 741 -8.04 30.02 27.33
C THR A 741 -7.02 29.84 28.48
N LEU A 742 -5.71 29.78 28.17
CA LEU A 742 -4.67 29.71 29.20
C LEU A 742 -4.50 31.03 29.94
N ALA A 743 -4.53 32.15 29.20
CA ALA A 743 -4.45 33.49 29.79
C ALA A 743 -5.62 33.77 30.74
N ALA A 744 -6.85 33.42 30.34
CA ALA A 744 -8.05 33.55 31.19
C ALA A 744 -7.97 32.70 32.48
N ARG A 745 -7.15 31.66 32.48
CA ARG A 745 -6.90 30.80 33.66
C ARG A 745 -5.72 31.27 34.52
N GLY A 746 -5.17 32.46 34.26
CA GLY A 746 -4.01 32.98 34.98
C GLY A 746 -2.70 32.25 34.65
N ARG A 747 -2.58 31.66 33.45
CA ARG A 747 -1.37 30.96 32.97
C ARG A 747 -0.79 31.60 31.70
N PRO A 748 -0.43 32.89 31.73
CA PRO A 748 0.04 33.62 30.54
C PRO A 748 1.38 33.09 30.01
N ASP A 749 2.24 32.58 30.89
CA ASP A 749 3.52 31.92 30.58
C ASP A 749 3.34 30.70 29.65
N LEU A 750 2.31 29.89 29.92
CA LEU A 750 1.96 28.76 29.05
C LEU A 750 1.29 29.17 27.74
N ALA A 751 0.75 30.38 27.66
CA ALA A 751 0.10 30.90 26.45
C ALA A 751 1.11 31.38 25.40
N ASP A 752 2.29 31.83 25.81
CA ASP A 752 3.29 32.44 24.92
C ASP A 752 3.81 31.50 23.82
N PRO A 753 4.09 30.20 24.06
CA PRO A 753 4.44 29.27 22.99
C PRO A 753 3.37 29.15 21.90
N LEU A 754 2.08 29.20 22.28
CA LEU A 754 0.97 29.15 21.33
C LEU A 754 0.83 30.45 20.53
N ARG A 755 1.04 31.61 21.16
CA ARG A 755 1.10 32.89 20.45
C ARG A 755 2.23 32.93 19.43
N SER A 756 3.39 32.38 19.79
CA SER A 756 4.53 32.22 18.88
C SER A 756 4.21 31.30 17.69
N LEU A 757 3.53 30.17 17.94
CA LEU A 757 3.01 29.29 16.88
C LEU A 757 1.98 29.99 15.98
N ALA A 758 1.04 30.74 16.54
CA ALA A 758 0.06 31.53 15.78
C ALA A 758 0.75 32.55 14.87
N ALA A 759 1.76 33.26 15.37
CA ALA A 759 2.55 34.22 14.60
C ALA A 759 3.34 33.55 13.46
N ARG A 760 3.95 32.38 13.71
CA ARG A 760 4.62 31.59 12.65
C ARG A 760 3.62 31.13 11.58
N THR A 761 2.46 30.66 12.00
CA THR A 761 1.37 30.21 11.11
C THR A 761 0.87 31.34 10.22
N ARG A 762 0.73 32.55 10.76
CA ARG A 762 0.39 33.75 9.98
C ARG A 762 1.45 34.08 8.93
N ARG A 763 2.74 34.04 9.28
CA ARG A 763 3.83 34.27 8.31
C ARG A 763 3.83 33.20 7.20
N ALA A 764 3.56 31.95 7.55
CA ALA A 764 3.42 30.87 6.57
C ALA A 764 2.22 31.12 5.62
N GLU A 765 1.06 31.54 6.15
CA GLU A 765 -0.11 31.95 5.36
C GLU A 765 0.25 33.07 4.38
N GLU A 766 0.94 34.11 4.84
CA GLU A 766 1.35 35.26 4.01
C GLU A 766 2.32 34.84 2.90
N LEU A 767 3.29 33.95 3.19
CA LEU A 767 4.21 33.42 2.19
C LEU A 767 3.50 32.54 1.15
N ASP A 768 2.62 31.65 1.58
CA ASP A 768 1.85 30.76 0.72
C ASP A 768 0.89 31.54 -0.19
N ARG A 769 0.28 32.61 0.34
CA ARG A 769 -0.53 33.56 -0.41
C ARG A 769 0.29 34.26 -1.49
N ARG A 770 1.47 34.81 -1.17
CA ARG A 770 2.36 35.47 -2.13
C ARG A 770 2.82 34.52 -3.23
N LEU A 771 3.18 33.29 -2.88
CA LEU A 771 3.58 32.26 -3.84
C LEU A 771 2.48 31.95 -4.86
N TYR A 772 1.21 31.96 -4.43
CA TYR A 772 0.08 31.67 -5.31
C TYR A 772 -0.36 32.87 -6.16
N PHE A 773 -0.59 34.03 -5.53
CA PHE A 773 -1.11 35.20 -6.23
C PHE A 773 -0.04 35.98 -7.00
N GLY A 774 1.24 35.65 -6.80
CA GLY A 774 2.34 36.37 -7.45
C GLY A 774 2.47 37.81 -6.97
N ASP A 775 1.95 38.12 -5.78
CA ASP A 775 2.17 39.41 -5.13
C ASP A 775 3.68 39.58 -4.97
N GLU A 776 4.28 40.44 -5.80
CA GLU A 776 5.69 40.77 -5.70
C GLU A 776 5.97 41.12 -4.24
N ALA A 777 6.98 40.47 -3.65
CA ALA A 777 7.42 40.84 -2.31
C ALA A 777 7.55 42.35 -2.31
N PRO A 778 6.90 43.09 -1.37
CA PRO A 778 6.98 44.54 -1.36
C PRO A 778 8.46 44.82 -1.45
N SER A 779 8.89 45.35 -2.61
CA SER A 779 10.30 45.55 -2.91
C SER A 779 10.79 46.25 -1.67
N SER A 780 11.65 45.60 -0.89
CA SER A 780 12.09 46.12 0.39
C SER A 780 12.65 47.48 0.05
N SER A 781 11.82 48.52 0.21
CA SER A 781 12.11 49.83 -0.35
C SER A 781 13.33 50.17 0.43
N LYS A 782 14.47 50.24 -0.27
CA LYS A 782 15.73 50.65 0.29
C LYS A 782 15.42 51.92 1.08
N GLY A 783 15.32 51.77 2.40
CA GLY A 783 15.64 52.83 3.32
C GLY A 783 17.14 53.01 3.20
N GLY A 784 17.59 53.57 2.07
CA GLY A 784 18.72 54.49 2.11
C GLY A 784 18.25 55.66 2.99
N ALA A 785 18.98 56.11 4.00
CA ALA A 785 20.41 56.37 3.95
C ALA A 785 20.79 57.11 2.67
N ASP A 786 20.07 58.20 2.38
CA ASP A 786 20.60 59.29 1.58
C ASP A 786 21.18 60.35 2.53
N ALA A 787 22.50 60.25 2.69
CA ALA A 787 23.41 61.37 2.81
C ALA A 787 24.58 61.10 1.87
N ASN A 788 24.40 61.31 0.55
CA ASN A 788 25.25 62.22 -0.22
C ASN A 788 24.90 62.22 -1.71
N GLY A 789 24.82 63.44 -2.24
CA GLY A 789 24.46 63.79 -3.61
C GLY A 789 25.35 63.18 -4.70
N GLY A 790 24.76 63.13 -5.89
CA GLY A 790 25.45 62.83 -7.14
C GLY A 790 24.44 62.80 -8.27
N ALA A 791 24.18 63.97 -8.84
CA ALA A 791 23.39 64.14 -10.06
C ALA A 791 23.99 63.32 -11.21
N ASP A 792 23.14 62.67 -12.01
CA ASP A 792 23.10 62.95 -13.45
C ASP A 792 21.93 62.26 -14.16
N ALA A 793 21.42 62.98 -15.15
CA ALA A 793 20.17 62.76 -15.86
C ALA A 793 20.37 62.06 -17.21
N ASN A 794 19.45 61.17 -17.56
CA ASN A 794 18.87 60.85 -18.89
C ASN A 794 18.25 59.45 -18.78
N GLY A 795 16.98 59.18 -19.06
CA GLY A 795 16.13 59.74 -20.10
C GLY A 795 15.91 58.66 -21.16
N THR A 796 14.80 57.91 -21.10
CA THR A 796 14.02 57.49 -22.28
C THR A 796 12.76 56.68 -21.90
N ARG A 797 11.64 57.15 -22.45
CA ARG A 797 10.34 56.49 -22.52
C ARG A 797 10.39 55.29 -23.47
N GLY A 798 9.64 54.23 -23.12
CA GLY A 798 9.20 53.19 -24.05
C GLY A 798 7.83 52.64 -23.63
N LYS A 799 6.82 52.82 -24.50
CA LYS A 799 5.44 52.30 -24.38
C LYS A 799 5.34 50.89 -25.00
N ALA A 800 4.31 50.16 -24.55
CA ALA A 800 3.68 48.95 -25.13
C ALA A 800 4.49 47.64 -25.01
N GLY A 801 3.92 46.48 -24.75
CA GLY A 801 2.54 46.01 -24.61
C GLY A 801 2.56 44.48 -24.46
N VAL A 802 1.40 43.90 -24.07
CA VAL A 802 1.04 42.47 -24.18
C VAL A 802 1.95 41.45 -23.46
N GLY A 803 1.40 40.75 -22.45
CA GLY A 803 2.05 39.52 -21.96
C GLY A 803 1.47 38.87 -20.71
N SER A 804 0.21 38.42 -20.71
CA SER A 804 -0.38 37.67 -19.58
C SER A 804 -0.17 36.14 -19.66
N SER A 805 0.92 35.65 -20.27
CA SER A 805 1.24 34.21 -20.30
C SER A 805 2.60 33.84 -19.67
N LYS A 806 3.39 34.82 -19.20
CA LYS A 806 4.71 34.56 -18.60
C LYS A 806 4.68 34.20 -17.11
N GLY A 807 3.58 34.45 -16.40
CA GLY A 807 3.47 34.16 -14.96
C GLY A 807 3.46 32.67 -14.62
N ALA A 808 2.84 31.82 -15.45
CA ALA A 808 2.70 30.40 -15.15
C ALA A 808 4.00 29.59 -15.39
N ALA A 809 4.89 30.04 -16.28
CA ALA A 809 6.13 29.34 -16.59
C ALA A 809 7.20 29.53 -15.49
N GLY A 810 7.30 30.73 -14.89
CA GLY A 810 8.27 31.01 -13.82
C GLY A 810 7.96 30.32 -12.48
N ILE A 811 6.70 29.99 -12.21
CA ILE A 811 6.29 29.30 -10.97
C ILE A 811 6.72 27.82 -10.96
N LEU A 812 6.95 27.21 -12.13
CA LEU A 812 7.28 25.78 -12.24
C LEU A 812 8.77 25.46 -12.00
N GLU A 813 9.68 26.43 -12.12
CA GLU A 813 11.12 26.22 -11.89
C GLU A 813 11.55 26.42 -10.42
N GLY A 814 10.69 26.98 -9.56
CA GLY A 814 11.01 27.34 -8.17
C GLY A 814 10.45 26.42 -7.08
N LEU A 815 9.74 25.35 -7.41
CA LEU A 815 9.20 24.41 -6.42
C LEU A 815 10.15 23.21 -6.25
N PRO A 816 10.60 22.89 -5.01
CA PRO A 816 11.52 21.77 -4.75
C PRO A 816 10.99 20.39 -5.16
#